data_AF-A0A7K6TL41-F1
#
_entry.id   AF-A0A7K6TL41-F1
#
_cell.length_a   1.000
_cell.length_b   1.000
_cell.length_c   1.000
_cell.angle_alpha   90.00
_cell.angle_beta   90.00
_cell.angle_gamma   90.00
#
_symmetry.space_group_name_H-M   'P 1'
#
loop_
_entity.id
_entity.type
_entity.pdbx_description
1 polymer ?
#
loop_
_entity_poly.entity_id
_entity_poly.type
_entity_poly.pdbx_seq_one_letter_code
_entity_poly.pdbx_strand_id
1 'polypeptide(L)'
;MSSSNEYGSHSWELLVTVDHQHEEVQKEFLLRVTGDLHVGGLMLKLVEQIKIPQDWSDYALWWEQKKCWLLKTHWTLDKCGVQADAKLFFTTQHKMLRLRLPNMKTVRLKVSFSSMVFRAVSDICKILNIRRSEEVSLLKQSEDTLKKKKKKDKNSKEPVTEDILNLCNSPVSSGLSGSPGLYSKTMTPVYDPISGTPASSTITWFSDSPLTEQNCSVLTFSHPSCSPETLAEMYQPRSLADKAKLNAGWLDSSRSLMEQGILEDDQLLLRFKYYTFFDLNPKYDAVRINQIYEQARWAILLEEIDCTEEEMLIFAALQAQYHVSKLSLSSEAQDFTCESEVDEVEAALSNLEVTLEGGNTNNILEDITDIPKLADNLRLVRPRRLSLKTIKPYWFVFKDTSVSYFKNKESAQGEPIEKLNLKGCEVVPDVNVAAKKFGIKLLIPVADGMNEVYLRCENENQYARWMAACVLASKGKTMADSSYHPEVHKILSFLKMKNWTMSPQAVSDPESIDMKPECFVSPRYTKKYKSKQLAARILEAHQNVSQMTLVEAKLRFIQAWQSLPEFGLSYYIVRFKGSKKDDVLGVSYNRLIRIDMATGDPITTWRFSNMKQWNVNWEIRQVAIEFDQNVFIAFTCLSADCKIIHEYIGGYIFLSTRSKDQNETLDEDLFHKLTGGQE
;
A
#
# COMPACT_ATOMS: atom_id res chain seq x y z
N MET A 1 -20.22 49.05 -57.01
CA MET A 1 -20.57 48.90 -55.58
C MET A 1 -20.46 47.43 -55.25
N SER A 2 -19.40 47.09 -54.53
CA SER A 2 -18.90 45.74 -54.32
C SER A 2 -19.79 44.98 -53.35
N SER A 3 -20.27 43.81 -53.78
CA SER A 3 -20.98 42.84 -52.97
C SER A 3 -20.05 42.25 -51.90
N SER A 4 -20.17 42.74 -50.66
CA SER A 4 -19.57 42.12 -49.48
C SER A 4 -20.40 40.90 -49.08
N ASN A 5 -20.18 39.79 -49.78
CA ASN A 5 -20.79 38.48 -49.52
C ASN A 5 -19.71 37.42 -49.22
N GLU A 6 -18.77 37.76 -48.33
CA GLU A 6 -17.85 36.80 -47.71
C GLU A 6 -18.27 36.58 -46.24
N TYR A 7 -19.39 35.88 -46.03
CA TYR A 7 -19.79 35.37 -44.73
C TYR A 7 -19.90 33.83 -44.80
N GLY A 8 -18.97 33.14 -44.12
CA GLY A 8 -19.23 31.86 -43.44
C GLY A 8 -19.13 30.54 -44.20
N SER A 9 -17.95 30.15 -44.73
CA SER A 9 -17.78 28.80 -45.31
C SER A 9 -17.31 27.72 -44.32
N HIS A 10 -16.81 28.08 -43.13
CA HIS A 10 -16.27 27.11 -42.15
C HIS A 10 -16.68 27.36 -40.69
N SER A 11 -17.65 28.25 -40.43
CA SER A 11 -18.16 28.48 -39.08
C SER A 11 -19.42 27.65 -38.79
N TRP A 12 -19.49 27.12 -37.58
CA TRP A 12 -20.56 26.26 -37.11
C TRP A 12 -20.92 26.61 -35.66
N GLU A 13 -22.04 26.09 -35.19
CA GLU A 13 -22.59 26.40 -33.86
C GLU A 13 -22.27 25.28 -32.88
N LEU A 14 -21.64 25.63 -31.76
CA LEU A 14 -21.24 24.71 -30.71
C LEU A 14 -22.10 24.94 -29.47
N LEU A 15 -22.69 23.87 -28.95
CA LEU A 15 -23.46 23.90 -27.72
C LEU A 15 -22.53 23.66 -26.51
N VAL A 16 -22.48 24.62 -25.60
CA VAL A 16 -21.73 24.52 -24.34
C VAL A 16 -22.68 24.70 -23.16
N THR A 17 -22.74 23.71 -22.29
CA THR A 17 -23.54 23.72 -21.06
C THR A 17 -22.66 24.17 -19.89
N VAL A 18 -23.08 25.16 -19.12
CA VAL A 18 -22.29 25.69 -18.00
C VAL A 18 -22.87 25.24 -16.67
N ASP A 19 -22.07 24.52 -15.89
CA ASP A 19 -22.40 24.05 -14.54
C ASP A 19 -22.18 25.21 -13.54
N HIS A 20 -23.26 25.82 -13.05
CA HIS A 20 -23.19 26.87 -12.03
C HIS A 20 -23.37 26.25 -10.65
N GLN A 21 -22.35 26.34 -9.78
CA GLN A 21 -22.43 25.82 -8.40
C GLN A 21 -23.54 26.46 -7.53
N HIS A 22 -24.19 27.53 -8.00
CA HIS A 22 -25.19 28.31 -7.24
C HIS A 22 -26.61 28.30 -7.83
N GLU A 23 -26.84 27.73 -9.02
CA GLU A 23 -28.17 27.62 -9.63
C GLU A 23 -28.43 26.17 -10.02
N GLU A 24 -29.55 25.57 -9.57
CA GLU A 24 -29.95 24.19 -9.92
C GLU A 24 -30.19 23.97 -11.43
N VAL A 25 -30.14 25.02 -12.25
CA VAL A 25 -30.44 25.00 -13.68
C VAL A 25 -29.17 25.18 -14.50
N GLN A 26 -28.78 24.14 -15.22
CA GLN A 26 -27.72 24.21 -16.23
C GLN A 26 -28.12 25.18 -17.35
N LYS A 27 -27.26 26.17 -17.64
CA LYS A 27 -27.47 27.12 -18.73
C LYS A 27 -26.72 26.66 -19.97
N GLU A 28 -27.42 26.63 -21.10
CA GLU A 28 -26.86 26.28 -22.40
C GLU A 28 -26.53 27.55 -23.20
N PHE A 29 -25.33 27.60 -23.78
CA PHE A 29 -24.85 28.69 -24.62
C PHE A 29 -24.51 28.16 -26.01
N LEU A 30 -25.00 28.86 -27.03
CA LEU A 30 -24.72 28.54 -28.42
C LEU A 30 -23.67 29.49 -28.97
N LEU A 31 -22.48 28.96 -29.26
CA LEU A 31 -21.32 29.74 -29.69
C LEU A 31 -21.03 29.50 -31.17
N ARG A 32 -20.87 30.58 -31.95
CA ARG A 32 -20.37 30.47 -33.32
C ARG A 32 -18.84 30.36 -33.32
N VAL A 33 -18.36 29.22 -33.78
CA VAL A 33 -16.93 28.84 -33.75
C VAL A 33 -16.46 28.38 -35.13
N THR A 34 -15.16 28.27 -35.28
CA THR A 34 -14.47 27.74 -36.47
C THR A 34 -13.48 26.66 -36.00
N GLY A 35 -13.10 25.73 -36.87
CA GLY A 35 -12.22 24.60 -36.52
C GLY A 35 -10.82 25.01 -36.05
N ASP A 36 -10.34 26.16 -36.52
CA ASP A 36 -9.07 26.79 -36.15
C ASP A 36 -9.09 27.51 -34.79
N LEU A 37 -10.27 27.69 -34.18
CA LEU A 37 -10.39 28.31 -32.87
C LEU A 37 -9.68 27.45 -31.82
N HIS A 38 -8.85 28.06 -30.99
CA HIS A 38 -8.21 27.36 -29.87
C HIS A 38 -9.19 27.14 -28.71
N VAL A 39 -9.01 26.06 -27.95
CA VAL A 39 -9.81 25.74 -26.75
C VAL A 39 -9.84 26.90 -25.75
N GLY A 40 -8.70 27.57 -25.53
CA GLY A 40 -8.65 28.75 -24.66
C GLY A 40 -9.45 29.95 -25.21
N GLY A 41 -9.47 30.13 -26.53
CA GLY A 41 -10.30 31.14 -27.19
C GLY A 41 -11.79 30.84 -27.07
N LEU A 42 -12.18 29.57 -27.09
CA LEU A 42 -13.56 29.14 -26.82
C LEU A 42 -13.98 29.49 -25.38
N MET A 43 -13.12 29.21 -24.39
CA MET A 43 -13.37 29.56 -22.99
C MET A 43 -13.55 31.06 -22.79
N LEU A 44 -12.70 31.89 -23.42
CA LEU A 44 -12.82 33.36 -23.36
C LEU A 44 -14.14 33.85 -23.95
N LYS A 45 -14.52 33.39 -25.15
CA LYS A 45 -15.81 33.72 -25.78
C LYS A 45 -17.00 33.33 -24.90
N LEU A 46 -16.92 32.18 -24.24
CA LEU A 46 -17.97 31.71 -23.33
C LEU A 46 -18.11 32.64 -22.11
N VAL A 47 -17.01 32.98 -21.44
CA VAL A 47 -17.02 33.88 -20.27
C VAL A 47 -17.50 35.29 -20.65
N GLU A 48 -17.13 35.80 -21.83
CA GLU A 48 -17.62 37.09 -22.37
C GLU A 48 -19.14 37.10 -22.61
N GLN A 49 -19.73 35.95 -22.96
CA GLN A 49 -21.18 35.82 -23.13
C GLN A 49 -21.93 35.68 -21.80
N ILE A 50 -21.36 34.96 -20.82
CA ILE A 50 -21.97 34.76 -19.51
C ILE A 50 -22.09 36.08 -18.74
N LYS A 51 -21.10 36.98 -18.84
CA LYS A 51 -21.06 38.31 -18.19
C LYS A 51 -21.31 38.30 -16.67
N ILE A 52 -20.95 37.20 -15.99
CA ILE A 52 -21.02 37.08 -14.53
C ILE A 52 -19.62 37.30 -13.95
N PRO A 53 -19.46 38.23 -12.98
CA PRO A 53 -18.19 38.40 -12.27
C PRO A 53 -18.00 37.26 -11.26
N GLN A 54 -17.27 36.22 -11.67
CA GLN A 54 -16.89 35.08 -10.84
C GLN A 54 -15.45 34.65 -11.18
N ASP A 55 -14.80 33.92 -10.27
CA ASP A 55 -13.54 33.24 -10.56
C ASP A 55 -13.76 32.02 -11.46
N TRP A 56 -13.23 32.07 -12.68
CA TRP A 56 -13.31 30.99 -13.68
C TRP A 56 -12.04 30.15 -13.75
N SER A 57 -11.06 30.37 -12.87
CA SER A 57 -9.72 29.74 -12.95
C SER A 57 -9.75 28.22 -12.79
N ASP A 58 -10.72 27.69 -12.03
CA ASP A 58 -10.92 26.26 -11.79
C ASP A 58 -11.79 25.59 -12.88
N TYR A 59 -12.31 26.33 -13.85
CA TYR A 59 -13.21 25.78 -14.88
C TYR A 59 -12.44 25.23 -16.09
N ALA A 60 -12.94 24.14 -16.65
CA ALA A 60 -12.46 23.57 -17.90
C ALA A 60 -13.61 22.94 -18.71
N LEU A 61 -13.30 22.60 -19.97
CA LEU A 61 -14.25 21.98 -20.88
C LEU A 61 -14.15 20.45 -20.79
N TRP A 62 -15.27 19.82 -20.45
CA TRP A 62 -15.49 18.39 -20.44
C TRP A 62 -16.29 17.96 -21.67
N TRP A 63 -15.82 16.96 -22.39
CA TRP A 63 -16.53 16.39 -23.52
C TRP A 63 -17.18 15.07 -23.13
N GLU A 64 -18.50 15.08 -22.91
CA GLU A 64 -19.24 13.92 -22.39
C GLU A 64 -19.25 12.74 -23.36
N GLN A 65 -19.47 12.96 -24.66
CA GLN A 65 -19.59 11.86 -25.63
C GLN A 65 -18.28 11.06 -25.77
N LYS A 66 -17.13 11.74 -25.74
CA LYS A 66 -15.81 11.09 -25.78
C LYS A 66 -15.24 10.78 -24.40
N LYS A 67 -15.91 11.22 -23.33
CA LYS A 67 -15.45 11.12 -21.94
C LYS A 67 -14.00 11.56 -21.79
N CYS A 68 -13.70 12.81 -22.12
CA CYS A 68 -12.35 13.37 -21.98
C CYS A 68 -12.38 14.87 -21.66
N TRP A 69 -11.33 15.34 -20.99
CA TRP A 69 -11.13 16.77 -20.73
C TRP A 69 -10.36 17.47 -21.85
N LEU A 70 -10.75 18.70 -22.18
CA LEU A 70 -10.03 19.58 -23.11
C LEU A 70 -9.13 20.54 -22.33
N LEU A 71 -8.04 20.04 -21.76
CA LEU A 71 -7.14 20.84 -20.91
C LEU A 71 -6.08 21.63 -21.72
N LYS A 72 -5.82 21.24 -22.96
CA LYS A 72 -4.78 21.86 -23.80
C LYS A 72 -5.32 23.11 -24.47
N THR A 73 -5.26 24.24 -23.77
CA THR A 73 -5.81 25.53 -24.19
C THR A 73 -5.30 26.03 -25.55
N HIS A 74 -4.08 25.66 -25.94
CA HIS A 74 -3.45 26.04 -27.22
C HIS A 74 -3.83 25.12 -28.40
N TRP A 75 -4.53 24.01 -28.18
CA TRP A 75 -4.98 23.14 -29.28
C TRP A 75 -6.21 23.73 -29.96
N THR A 76 -6.28 23.56 -31.28
CA THR A 76 -7.45 23.95 -32.08
C THR A 76 -8.58 22.94 -31.91
N LEU A 77 -9.83 23.36 -32.12
CA LEU A 77 -10.99 22.47 -32.06
C LEU A 77 -10.83 21.31 -33.06
N ASP A 78 -10.30 21.55 -34.25
CA ASP A 78 -10.03 20.51 -35.25
C ASP A 78 -8.99 19.49 -34.76
N LYS A 79 -7.93 19.94 -34.06
CA LYS A 79 -6.91 19.04 -33.51
C LYS A 79 -7.47 18.16 -32.38
N CYS A 80 -8.41 18.70 -31.61
CA CYS A 80 -9.17 17.93 -30.62
C CYS A 80 -10.26 17.04 -31.27
N GLY A 81 -10.55 17.27 -32.55
CA GLY A 81 -11.59 16.60 -33.32
C GLY A 81 -13.01 17.01 -32.91
N VAL A 82 -13.19 18.19 -32.30
CA VAL A 82 -14.49 18.74 -31.89
C VAL A 82 -15.23 19.25 -33.13
N GLN A 83 -16.48 18.80 -33.29
CA GLN A 83 -17.36 19.16 -34.41
C GLN A 83 -18.68 19.75 -33.88
N ALA A 84 -19.59 20.13 -34.79
CA ALA A 84 -20.85 20.81 -34.46
C ALA A 84 -21.81 19.99 -33.58
N ASP A 85 -21.70 18.67 -33.58
CA ASP A 85 -22.50 17.77 -32.74
C ASP A 85 -21.90 17.51 -31.35
N ALA A 86 -20.72 18.06 -31.06
CA ALA A 86 -20.07 17.92 -29.76
C ALA A 86 -20.87 18.68 -28.68
N LYS A 87 -21.12 17.98 -27.56
CA LYS A 87 -21.74 18.55 -26.37
C LYS A 87 -20.65 18.74 -25.33
N LEU A 88 -20.30 20.00 -25.10
CA LEU A 88 -19.28 20.35 -24.12
C LEU A 88 -19.93 20.86 -22.84
N PHE A 89 -19.34 20.49 -21.71
CA PHE A 89 -19.70 20.98 -20.39
C PHE A 89 -18.57 21.85 -19.87
N PHE A 90 -18.89 23.08 -19.48
CA PHE A 90 -17.97 23.97 -18.80
C PHE A 90 -18.22 23.85 -17.29
N THR A 91 -17.33 23.16 -16.60
CA THR A 91 -17.48 22.76 -15.20
C THR A 91 -16.17 22.93 -14.45
N THR A 92 -16.23 23.05 -13.12
CA THR A 92 -15.05 23.05 -12.26
C THR A 92 -14.28 21.73 -12.37
N GLN A 93 -12.96 21.82 -12.38
CA GLN A 93 -12.04 20.69 -12.37
C GLN A 93 -11.97 20.08 -10.98
N HIS A 94 -12.00 20.91 -9.93
CA HIS A 94 -12.00 20.43 -8.57
C HIS A 94 -13.43 20.35 -8.01
N LYS A 95 -13.83 19.17 -7.54
CA LYS A 95 -15.16 18.87 -6.99
C LYS A 95 -15.05 18.15 -5.65
N MET A 96 -16.12 18.16 -4.86
CA MET A 96 -16.13 17.47 -3.57
C MET A 96 -16.14 15.95 -3.77
N LEU A 97 -15.35 15.23 -2.96
CA LEU A 97 -15.33 13.77 -2.93
C LEU A 97 -15.37 13.28 -1.48
N ARG A 98 -16.13 12.21 -1.23
CA ARG A 98 -16.13 11.52 0.06
C ARG A 98 -15.20 10.32 0.01
N LEU A 99 -14.14 10.37 0.79
CA LEU A 99 -13.16 9.30 0.90
C LEU A 99 -13.31 8.56 2.21
N ARG A 100 -13.66 7.29 2.13
CA ARG A 100 -13.64 6.40 3.30
C ARG A 100 -12.25 5.78 3.47
N LEU A 101 -11.56 6.20 4.53
CA LEU A 101 -10.22 5.78 4.87
C LEU A 101 -10.17 4.32 5.40
N PRO A 102 -8.97 3.72 5.51
CA PRO A 102 -8.81 2.39 6.11
C PRO A 102 -9.32 2.26 7.54
N ASN A 103 -9.23 3.33 8.34
CA ASN A 103 -9.80 3.41 9.69
C ASN A 103 -11.35 3.51 9.72
N MET A 104 -12.02 3.31 8.59
CA MET A 104 -13.47 3.40 8.38
C MET A 104 -14.10 4.78 8.51
N LYS A 105 -13.33 5.84 8.78
CA LYS A 105 -13.84 7.22 8.77
C LYS A 105 -14.04 7.73 7.35
N THR A 106 -15.05 8.57 7.17
CA THR A 106 -15.30 9.27 5.91
C THR A 106 -14.77 10.70 6.03
N VAL A 107 -13.92 11.07 5.09
CA VAL A 107 -13.38 12.41 4.93
C VAL A 107 -14.02 13.04 3.70
N ARG A 108 -14.47 14.29 3.79
CA ARG A 108 -14.92 15.06 2.63
C ARG A 108 -13.86 16.09 2.29
N LEU A 109 -13.35 16.03 1.07
CA LEU A 109 -12.32 16.96 0.59
C LEU A 109 -12.49 17.28 -0.90
N LYS A 110 -11.99 18.45 -1.32
CA LYS A 110 -12.02 18.92 -2.70
C LYS A 110 -10.83 18.32 -3.47
N VAL A 111 -11.09 17.57 -4.54
CA VAL A 111 -10.07 16.86 -5.34
C VAL A 111 -10.18 17.23 -6.81
N SER A 112 -9.10 17.06 -7.57
CA SER A 112 -9.12 17.23 -9.03
C SER A 112 -9.79 16.04 -9.71
N PHE A 113 -10.84 16.32 -10.50
CA PHE A 113 -11.54 15.38 -11.37
C PHE A 113 -11.00 15.38 -12.81
N SER A 114 -10.08 16.29 -13.13
CA SER A 114 -9.42 16.40 -14.44
C SER A 114 -8.05 15.72 -14.49
N SER A 115 -7.34 15.70 -13.36
CA SER A 115 -6.05 15.01 -13.24
C SER A 115 -6.23 13.48 -13.30
N MET A 116 -5.22 12.78 -13.80
CA MET A 116 -5.16 11.31 -13.71
C MET A 116 -5.23 10.87 -12.25
N VAL A 117 -5.89 9.74 -11.99
CA VAL A 117 -6.12 9.23 -10.62
C VAL A 117 -4.82 9.06 -9.84
N PHE A 118 -3.72 8.65 -10.48
CA PHE A 118 -2.42 8.56 -9.82
C PHE A 118 -1.99 9.89 -9.19
N ARG A 119 -2.12 10.98 -9.94
CA ARG A 119 -1.80 12.33 -9.47
C ARG A 119 -2.80 12.83 -8.43
N ALA A 120 -4.09 12.61 -8.67
CA ALA A 120 -5.14 12.96 -7.72
C ALA A 120 -4.94 12.27 -6.36
N VAL A 121 -4.56 10.98 -6.36
CA VAL A 121 -4.20 10.23 -5.14
C VAL A 121 -2.95 10.81 -4.50
N SER A 122 -1.94 11.20 -5.27
CA SER A 122 -0.76 11.88 -4.72
C SER A 122 -1.13 13.15 -3.96
N ASP A 123 -2.05 13.96 -4.50
CA ASP A 123 -2.47 15.21 -3.86
C ASP A 123 -3.38 14.94 -2.65
N ILE A 124 -4.27 13.94 -2.72
CA ILE A 124 -5.04 13.45 -1.56
C ILE A 124 -4.10 13.00 -0.43
N CYS A 125 -3.10 12.19 -0.74
CA CYS A 125 -2.14 11.68 0.24
C CYS A 125 -1.32 12.80 0.88
N LYS A 126 -0.95 13.85 0.12
CA LYS A 126 -0.30 15.04 0.68
C LYS A 126 -1.20 15.75 1.69
N ILE A 127 -2.48 15.97 1.35
CA ILE A 127 -3.46 16.60 2.27
C ILE A 127 -3.63 15.78 3.55
N LEU A 128 -3.64 14.45 3.44
CA LEU A 128 -3.81 13.54 4.57
C LEU A 128 -2.50 13.21 5.32
N ASN A 129 -1.37 13.81 4.94
CA ASN A 129 -0.04 13.51 5.47
C ASN A 129 0.35 12.02 5.41
N ILE A 130 0.10 11.39 4.24
CA ILE A 130 0.51 10.02 3.94
C ILE A 130 1.65 10.08 2.93
N ARG A 131 2.87 9.74 3.35
CA ARG A 131 4.02 9.58 2.44
C ARG A 131 3.85 8.35 1.54
N ARG A 132 4.62 8.31 0.45
CA ARG A 132 4.63 7.20 -0.53
C ARG A 132 3.23 6.91 -1.11
N SER A 133 2.65 7.92 -1.76
CA SER A 133 1.30 7.83 -2.35
C SER A 133 1.17 6.73 -3.42
N GLU A 134 2.27 6.29 -4.02
CA GLU A 134 2.30 5.19 -5.00
C GLU A 134 1.84 3.84 -4.44
N GLU A 135 1.78 3.66 -3.12
CA GLU A 135 1.30 2.44 -2.47
C GLU A 135 -0.24 2.40 -2.35
N VAL A 136 -0.88 3.55 -2.54
CA VAL A 136 -2.30 3.81 -2.26
C VAL A 136 -3.05 4.04 -3.57
N SER A 137 -4.33 3.66 -3.62
CA SER A 137 -5.21 3.99 -4.74
C SER A 137 -6.67 4.09 -4.30
N LEU A 138 -7.55 4.44 -5.24
CA LEU A 138 -8.98 4.58 -5.02
C LEU A 138 -9.73 3.34 -5.49
N LEU A 139 -10.64 2.87 -4.66
CA LEU A 139 -11.48 1.71 -4.90
C LEU A 139 -12.96 2.12 -4.86
N LYS A 140 -13.68 1.87 -5.96
CA LYS A 140 -15.13 2.04 -6.03
C LYS A 140 -15.82 0.88 -5.33
N GLN A 141 -16.75 1.18 -4.42
CA GLN A 141 -17.56 0.12 -3.81
C GLN A 141 -18.49 -0.51 -4.83
N SER A 142 -18.59 -1.84 -4.82
CA SER A 142 -19.50 -2.56 -5.71
C SER A 142 -20.97 -2.19 -5.42
N GLU A 143 -21.78 -2.08 -6.48
CA GLU A 143 -23.21 -1.78 -6.35
C GLU A 143 -23.95 -2.82 -5.49
N ASP A 144 -23.51 -4.07 -5.49
CA ASP A 144 -24.14 -5.14 -4.72
C ASP A 144 -23.94 -4.96 -3.21
N THR A 145 -22.77 -4.45 -2.81
CA THR A 145 -22.51 -4.07 -1.41
C THR A 145 -23.37 -2.89 -0.99
N LEU A 146 -23.54 -1.90 -1.88
CA LEU A 146 -24.39 -0.72 -1.65
C LEU A 146 -25.88 -1.08 -1.57
N LYS A 147 -26.36 -2.01 -2.41
CA LYS A 147 -27.74 -2.52 -2.40
C LYS A 147 -28.04 -3.34 -1.14
N LYS A 148 -27.11 -4.19 -0.70
CA LYS A 148 -27.21 -4.92 0.58
C LYS A 148 -27.24 -3.96 1.78
N LYS A 149 -26.38 -2.92 1.78
CA LYS A 149 -26.38 -1.87 2.83
C LYS A 149 -27.71 -1.09 2.82
N LYS A 150 -28.18 -0.59 1.67
CA LYS A 150 -29.49 0.09 1.53
C LYS A 150 -30.70 -0.77 1.97
N LYS A 151 -30.66 -2.09 1.74
CA LYS A 151 -31.73 -3.00 2.17
C LYS A 151 -31.69 -3.25 3.69
N LYS A 152 -30.52 -3.15 4.31
CA LYS A 152 -30.30 -3.28 5.75
C LYS A 152 -30.61 -1.97 6.50
N ASP A 153 -30.20 -0.83 5.94
CA ASP A 153 -30.49 0.52 6.48
C ASP A 153 -32.00 0.82 6.50
N LYS A 154 -32.78 0.24 5.57
CA LYS A 154 -34.25 0.29 5.62
C LYS A 154 -34.86 -0.46 6.82
N ASN A 155 -34.14 -1.41 7.41
CA ASN A 155 -34.59 -2.21 8.55
C ASN A 155 -34.09 -1.66 9.90
N SER A 156 -33.05 -0.81 9.92
CA SER A 156 -32.60 -0.10 11.13
C SER A 156 -33.30 1.27 11.22
N LYS A 157 -34.00 1.54 12.33
CA LYS A 157 -34.80 2.76 12.52
C LYS A 157 -34.00 4.02 12.87
N GLU A 158 -32.66 4.00 12.81
CA GLU A 158 -31.83 5.18 13.03
C GLU A 158 -30.84 5.35 11.88
N PRO A 159 -30.75 6.55 11.26
CA PRO A 159 -29.67 6.83 10.33
C PRO A 159 -28.37 6.83 11.13
N VAL A 160 -27.46 5.89 10.82
CA VAL A 160 -26.09 5.93 11.35
C VAL A 160 -25.48 7.25 10.91
N THR A 161 -25.35 8.21 11.83
CA THR A 161 -24.66 9.47 11.60
C THR A 161 -23.19 9.13 11.32
N GLU A 162 -22.81 8.99 10.05
CA GLU A 162 -21.41 8.82 9.68
C GLU A 162 -20.71 10.15 10.06
N ASP A 163 -19.79 10.12 11.03
CA ASP A 163 -18.94 11.27 11.37
C ASP A 163 -18.07 11.63 10.16
N ILE A 164 -18.56 12.53 9.32
CA ILE A 164 -17.84 13.05 8.15
C ILE A 164 -16.90 14.15 8.61
N LEU A 165 -15.59 13.90 8.51
CA LEU A 165 -14.57 14.92 8.72
C LEU A 165 -14.52 15.82 7.48
N ASN A 166 -15.06 17.03 7.59
CA ASN A 166 -14.99 18.04 6.52
C ASN A 166 -13.65 18.78 6.61
N LEU A 167 -12.74 18.53 5.67
CA LEU A 167 -11.47 19.27 5.60
C LEU A 167 -11.57 20.58 4.79
N CYS A 168 -12.78 20.96 4.33
CA CYS A 168 -12.98 22.08 3.41
C CYS A 168 -13.39 23.42 4.06
N ASN A 169 -13.53 23.53 5.39
CA ASN A 169 -13.96 24.78 6.02
C ASN A 169 -12.81 25.47 6.76
N SER A 170 -12.12 26.38 6.06
CA SER A 170 -11.51 27.56 6.67
C SER A 170 -12.27 28.79 6.18
N PRO A 171 -12.93 29.58 7.04
CA PRO A 171 -13.41 30.89 6.65
C PRO A 171 -12.18 31.79 6.41
N VAL A 172 -12.07 32.30 5.18
CA VAL A 172 -11.13 33.37 4.85
C VAL A 172 -11.51 34.58 5.71
N SER A 173 -10.79 34.78 6.81
CA SER A 173 -10.82 36.03 7.55
C SER A 173 -10.44 37.14 6.57
N SER A 174 -11.42 38.00 6.29
CA SER A 174 -11.26 39.16 5.43
C SER A 174 -10.26 40.12 6.06
N GLY A 175 -9.14 40.35 5.40
CA GLY A 175 -8.22 41.44 5.72
C GLY A 175 -6.76 41.04 5.66
N LEU A 176 -6.18 41.01 4.46
CA LEU A 176 -4.88 41.57 4.11
C LEU A 176 -4.64 41.33 2.62
N SER A 177 -4.47 42.43 1.89
CA SER A 177 -4.22 42.48 0.45
C SER A 177 -2.82 41.93 0.13
N GLY A 178 -2.75 40.84 -0.63
CA GLY A 178 -1.53 40.30 -1.24
C GLY A 178 -1.86 39.13 -2.17
N SER A 179 -1.53 39.27 -3.46
CA SER A 179 -1.98 38.45 -4.59
C SER A 179 -1.76 36.92 -4.48
N PRO A 180 -2.64 36.08 -5.07
CA PRO A 180 -2.38 34.66 -5.25
C PRO A 180 -1.57 34.43 -6.53
N GLY A 181 -0.25 34.32 -6.40
CA GLY A 181 0.66 33.93 -7.47
C GLY A 181 1.36 32.62 -7.14
N LEU A 182 0.81 31.50 -7.60
CA LEU A 182 1.53 30.22 -7.66
C LEU A 182 2.42 30.21 -8.90
N TYR A 183 3.59 29.57 -8.78
CA TYR A 183 4.73 29.48 -9.72
C TYR A 183 5.82 30.54 -9.57
N SER A 184 6.81 30.24 -8.73
CA SER A 184 8.20 30.63 -9.00
C SER A 184 9.18 29.61 -8.42
N LYS A 185 9.88 28.91 -9.32
CA LYS A 185 11.14 28.21 -9.06
C LYS A 185 12.15 29.23 -8.55
N THR A 186 12.72 29.00 -7.37
CA THR A 186 14.13 29.16 -6.96
C THR A 186 14.18 29.13 -5.42
N MET A 187 14.94 28.21 -4.82
CA MET A 187 15.07 28.10 -3.38
C MET A 187 15.92 29.25 -2.82
N THR A 188 15.39 30.01 -1.86
CA THR A 188 16.18 30.81 -0.93
C THR A 188 15.94 30.31 0.48
N PRO A 189 16.98 29.94 1.25
CA PRO A 189 16.83 29.48 2.63
C PRO A 189 16.30 30.62 3.51
N VAL A 190 15.24 30.34 4.27
CA VAL A 190 14.67 31.26 5.26
C VAL A 190 15.23 30.88 6.64
N TYR A 191 15.73 31.87 7.36
CA TYR A 191 16.28 31.72 8.71
C TYR A 191 15.27 32.24 9.73
N ASP A 192 15.23 31.62 10.91
CA ASP A 192 14.44 32.11 12.04
C ASP A 192 14.97 33.50 12.48
N PRO A 193 14.14 34.56 12.54
CA PRO A 193 14.58 35.91 12.90
C PRO A 193 15.14 36.04 14.31
N ILE A 194 14.81 35.10 15.22
CA ILE A 194 15.18 35.18 16.64
C ILE A 194 16.42 34.33 16.93
N SER A 195 16.48 33.10 16.40
CA SER A 195 17.57 32.16 16.67
C SER A 195 18.66 32.12 15.61
N GLY A 196 18.44 32.68 14.41
CA GLY A 196 19.41 32.69 13.31
C GLY A 196 19.75 31.31 12.76
N THR A 197 19.01 30.27 13.16
CA THR A 197 19.21 28.90 12.68
C THR A 197 18.49 28.70 11.34
N PRO A 198 19.04 27.86 10.42
CA PRO A 198 18.35 27.51 9.20
C PRO A 198 17.12 26.68 9.55
N ALA A 199 15.93 27.15 9.17
CA ALA A 199 14.72 26.37 9.36
C ALA A 199 14.83 25.05 8.58
N SER A 200 14.61 23.91 9.25
CA SER A 200 14.67 22.57 8.66
C SER A 200 13.83 22.52 7.38
N SER A 201 14.48 22.20 6.26
CA SER A 201 13.95 22.28 4.89
C SER A 201 12.78 21.34 4.60
N THR A 202 12.39 20.52 5.58
CA THR A 202 11.30 19.55 5.49
C THR A 202 9.99 20.04 6.10
N ILE A 203 10.01 21.11 6.90
CA ILE A 203 8.80 21.69 7.53
C ILE A 203 8.12 22.72 6.61
N THR A 204 8.87 23.37 5.72
CA THR A 204 8.34 24.42 4.83
C THR A 204 7.59 23.91 3.59
N TRP A 205 7.47 22.60 3.40
CA TRP A 205 6.75 22.01 2.25
C TRP A 205 5.35 21.47 2.57
N PHE A 206 4.96 21.39 3.85
CA PHE A 206 3.79 20.59 4.27
C PHE A 206 2.71 21.34 5.05
N SER A 207 2.79 22.65 5.24
CA SER A 207 1.88 23.34 6.15
C SER A 207 1.49 24.75 5.66
N ASP A 208 0.54 24.82 4.71
CA ASP A 208 -0.12 26.11 4.41
C ASP A 208 -1.36 26.37 5.28
N SER A 209 -1.67 25.51 6.27
CA SER A 209 -2.70 25.86 7.26
C SER A 209 -2.61 25.07 8.58
N PRO A 210 -2.43 25.74 9.74
CA PRO A 210 -2.39 25.10 11.07
C PRO A 210 -3.70 24.39 11.46
N LEU A 211 -4.82 24.69 10.79
CA LEU A 211 -6.11 24.01 10.99
C LEU A 211 -6.18 22.64 10.30
N THR A 212 -5.39 22.42 9.24
CA THR A 212 -5.31 21.12 8.55
C THR A 212 -4.51 20.13 9.38
N GLU A 213 -3.47 20.60 10.08
CA GLU A 213 -2.70 19.80 11.05
C GLU A 213 -3.58 19.33 12.23
N GLN A 214 -4.42 20.20 12.79
CA GLN A 214 -5.35 19.83 13.85
C GLN A 214 -6.35 18.74 13.41
N ASN A 215 -6.91 18.82 12.20
CA ASN A 215 -7.85 17.83 11.70
C ASN A 215 -7.20 16.49 11.30
N CYS A 216 -5.96 16.53 10.79
CA CYS A 216 -5.20 15.31 10.46
C CYS A 216 -4.65 14.58 11.70
N SER A 217 -4.47 15.27 12.84
CA SER A 217 -4.06 14.63 14.10
C SER A 217 -5.02 13.51 14.55
N VAL A 218 -6.31 13.64 14.26
CA VAL A 218 -7.36 12.63 14.53
C VAL A 218 -7.12 11.35 13.72
N LEU A 219 -6.40 11.44 12.60
CA LEU A 219 -6.05 10.31 11.73
C LEU A 219 -4.79 9.56 12.19
N THR A 220 -4.03 10.11 13.15
CA THR A 220 -2.84 9.47 13.75
C THR A 220 -3.20 8.41 14.78
N PHE A 221 -4.34 8.58 15.46
CA PHE A 221 -4.83 7.65 16.47
C PHE A 221 -5.88 6.71 15.89
N SER A 222 -5.80 5.43 16.22
CA SER A 222 -6.93 4.53 16.01
C SER A 222 -8.00 4.75 17.07
N HIS A 223 -9.25 4.56 16.64
CA HIS A 223 -10.46 4.76 17.44
C HIS A 223 -10.75 3.53 18.30
N PRO A 224 -11.53 3.68 19.38
CA PRO A 224 -11.92 2.55 20.21
C PRO A 224 -12.51 1.41 19.38
N SER A 225 -12.24 0.20 19.82
CA SER A 225 -12.67 -1.01 19.13
C SER A 225 -14.19 -1.02 18.94
N CYS A 226 -14.63 -1.37 17.73
CA CYS A 226 -16.04 -1.42 17.36
C CYS A 226 -16.81 -2.40 18.25
N SER A 227 -18.11 -2.15 18.48
CA SER A 227 -18.92 -3.04 19.31
C SER A 227 -18.97 -4.45 18.69
N PRO A 228 -19.02 -5.52 19.50
CA PRO A 228 -19.07 -6.89 18.99
C PRO A 228 -20.26 -7.12 18.03
N GLU A 229 -21.39 -6.43 18.26
CA GLU A 229 -22.56 -6.50 17.40
C GLU A 229 -22.28 -5.91 16.02
N THR A 230 -21.67 -4.73 15.98
CA THR A 230 -21.31 -4.06 14.72
C THR A 230 -20.26 -4.87 13.96
N LEU A 231 -19.29 -5.46 14.67
CA LEU A 231 -18.29 -6.36 14.08
C LEU A 231 -18.95 -7.60 13.45
N ALA A 232 -19.88 -8.25 14.16
CA ALA A 232 -20.61 -9.41 13.68
C ALA A 232 -21.50 -9.07 12.47
N GLU A 233 -22.02 -7.84 12.42
CA GLU A 233 -22.80 -7.33 11.30
C GLU A 233 -21.98 -7.04 10.04
N MET A 234 -20.73 -6.61 10.21
CA MET A 234 -19.79 -6.35 9.12
C MET A 234 -19.16 -7.64 8.58
N TYR A 235 -18.96 -8.62 9.46
CA TYR A 235 -18.36 -9.90 9.12
C TYR A 235 -19.22 -10.68 8.13
N GLN A 236 -18.60 -11.04 6.99
CA GLN A 236 -19.19 -11.89 5.98
C GLN A 236 -18.15 -12.92 5.57
N PRO A 237 -18.41 -14.24 5.76
CA PRO A 237 -17.54 -15.27 5.20
C PRO A 237 -17.45 -15.11 3.69
N ARG A 238 -16.24 -14.99 3.15
CA ARG A 238 -15.98 -14.78 1.72
C ARG A 238 -15.22 -15.95 1.14
N SER A 239 -15.72 -16.51 0.04
CA SER A 239 -14.96 -17.45 -0.77
C SER A 239 -13.82 -16.74 -1.52
N LEU A 240 -12.83 -17.47 -2.03
CA LEU A 240 -11.78 -16.90 -2.90
C LEU A 240 -12.38 -16.16 -4.11
N ALA A 241 -13.48 -16.66 -4.69
CA ALA A 241 -14.18 -16.00 -5.78
C ALA A 241 -14.83 -14.68 -5.35
N ASP A 242 -15.33 -14.58 -4.12
CA ASP A 242 -15.87 -13.33 -3.57
C ASP A 242 -14.74 -12.33 -3.28
N LYS A 243 -13.61 -12.79 -2.72
CA LYS A 243 -12.40 -11.96 -2.54
C LYS A 243 -11.94 -11.39 -3.90
N ALA A 244 -11.97 -12.19 -4.96
CA ALA A 244 -11.57 -11.77 -6.30
C ALA A 244 -12.49 -10.69 -6.92
N LYS A 245 -13.79 -10.72 -6.63
CA LYS A 245 -14.75 -9.71 -7.13
C LYS A 245 -14.54 -8.33 -6.49
N LEU A 246 -14.00 -8.27 -5.27
CA LEU A 246 -13.76 -6.99 -4.59
C LEU A 246 -12.66 -6.17 -5.27
N ASN A 247 -11.67 -6.84 -5.85
CA ASN A 247 -10.59 -6.20 -6.60
C ASN A 247 -11.04 -5.63 -7.96
N ALA A 248 -12.30 -5.86 -8.38
CA ALA A 248 -12.82 -5.31 -9.63
C ALA A 248 -13.09 -3.81 -9.58
N GLY A 249 -13.19 -3.23 -8.38
CA GLY A 249 -13.54 -1.82 -8.19
C GLY A 249 -12.38 -0.84 -8.28
N TRP A 250 -11.14 -1.30 -8.49
CA TRP A 250 -9.97 -0.41 -8.50
C TRP A 250 -10.09 0.56 -9.68
N LEU A 251 -9.90 1.85 -9.40
CA LEU A 251 -9.85 2.86 -10.46
C LEU A 251 -8.55 2.72 -11.26
N ASP A 252 -8.65 3.02 -12.55
CA ASP A 252 -7.52 3.12 -13.47
C ASP A 252 -6.71 4.37 -13.13
N SER A 253 -5.47 4.15 -12.71
CA SER A 253 -4.58 5.23 -12.28
C SER A 253 -4.17 6.18 -13.41
N SER A 254 -4.32 5.77 -14.68
CA SER A 254 -3.94 6.55 -15.87
C SER A 254 -5.08 7.37 -16.49
N ARG A 255 -6.27 7.34 -15.89
CA ARG A 255 -7.45 8.11 -16.31
C ARG A 255 -7.94 9.01 -15.19
N SER A 256 -8.69 10.06 -15.52
CA SER A 256 -9.26 10.95 -14.50
C SER A 256 -10.48 10.33 -13.81
N LEU A 257 -10.94 10.95 -12.72
CA LEU A 257 -12.13 10.49 -11.99
C LEU A 257 -13.39 10.60 -12.87
N MET A 258 -13.55 11.71 -13.60
CA MET A 258 -14.74 11.95 -14.43
C MET A 258 -14.80 11.00 -15.63
N GLU A 259 -13.66 10.62 -16.18
CA GLU A 259 -13.52 9.62 -17.26
C GLU A 259 -14.01 8.22 -16.86
N GLN A 260 -13.98 7.93 -15.56
CA GLN A 260 -14.40 6.67 -14.96
C GLN A 260 -15.83 6.75 -14.39
N GLY A 261 -16.55 7.84 -14.66
CA GLY A 261 -17.93 8.04 -14.25
C GLY A 261 -18.10 8.25 -12.75
N ILE A 262 -17.09 8.86 -12.10
CA ILE A 262 -17.21 9.34 -10.72
C ILE A 262 -17.82 10.74 -10.75
N LEU A 263 -18.85 10.95 -9.94
CA LEU A 263 -19.56 12.21 -9.82
C LEU A 263 -19.16 12.97 -8.55
N GLU A 264 -19.60 14.21 -8.45
CA GLU A 264 -19.41 15.02 -7.25
C GLU A 264 -20.12 14.39 -6.04
N ASP A 265 -19.48 14.48 -4.88
CA ASP A 265 -19.91 13.88 -3.61
C ASP A 265 -20.08 12.34 -3.63
N ASP A 266 -19.61 11.65 -4.68
CA ASP A 266 -19.50 10.20 -4.66
C ASP A 266 -18.58 9.71 -3.53
N GLN A 267 -18.84 8.51 -3.04
CA GLN A 267 -18.02 7.88 -2.01
C GLN A 267 -17.07 6.85 -2.61
N LEU A 268 -15.77 7.07 -2.43
CA LEU A 268 -14.70 6.13 -2.78
C LEU A 268 -13.97 5.63 -1.54
N LEU A 269 -13.33 4.47 -1.65
CA LEU A 269 -12.46 3.92 -0.61
C LEU A 269 -11.01 4.29 -0.93
N LEU A 270 -10.30 4.90 0.02
CA LEU A 270 -8.85 5.02 -0.05
C LEU A 270 -8.23 3.78 0.60
N ARG A 271 -7.43 3.01 -0.15
CA ARG A 271 -6.86 1.74 0.34
C ARG A 271 -5.42 1.58 -0.13
N PHE A 272 -4.60 0.94 0.69
CA PHE A 272 -3.28 0.48 0.26
C PHE A 272 -3.49 -0.64 -0.75
N LYS A 273 -3.11 -0.38 -2.00
CA LYS A 273 -3.29 -1.26 -3.17
C LYS A 273 -2.10 -2.19 -3.32
N TYR A 274 -0.89 -1.66 -3.10
CA TYR A 274 0.36 -2.39 -3.25
C TYR A 274 0.98 -2.69 -1.88
N TYR A 275 1.24 -3.97 -1.64
CA TYR A 275 1.68 -4.50 -0.34
C TYR A 275 3.21 -4.50 -0.19
N THR A 276 3.85 -3.45 -0.70
CA THR A 276 5.30 -3.23 -0.65
C THR A 276 5.55 -1.91 0.06
N PHE A 277 5.56 -1.93 1.40
CA PHE A 277 5.73 -0.71 2.19
C PHE A 277 7.21 -0.33 2.26
N PHE A 278 7.59 0.70 1.51
CA PHE A 278 8.96 1.20 1.48
C PHE A 278 9.18 2.27 2.56
N ASP A 279 10.33 2.21 3.24
CA ASP A 279 10.78 3.23 4.20
C ASP A 279 9.69 3.64 5.22
N LEU A 280 9.09 2.65 5.91
CA LEU A 280 8.11 2.93 6.95
C LEU A 280 8.82 3.47 8.20
N ASN A 281 8.78 4.80 8.38
CA ASN A 281 9.56 5.50 9.40
C ASN A 281 8.66 6.08 10.51
N PRO A 282 8.78 5.62 11.77
CA PRO A 282 7.95 6.07 12.89
C PRO A 282 7.93 7.58 13.12
N LYS A 283 9.04 8.28 12.77
CA LYS A 283 9.19 9.72 12.98
C LYS A 283 8.32 10.55 12.02
N TYR A 284 8.13 10.06 10.80
CA TYR A 284 7.47 10.83 9.73
C TYR A 284 6.12 10.23 9.31
N ASP A 285 5.89 8.95 9.56
CA ASP A 285 4.75 8.18 9.02
C ASP A 285 3.65 7.92 10.05
N ALA A 286 3.44 8.79 11.04
CA ALA A 286 2.47 8.53 12.10
C ALA A 286 1.05 8.23 11.56
N VAL A 287 0.57 9.02 10.58
CA VAL A 287 -0.72 8.78 9.90
C VAL A 287 -0.66 7.55 8.99
N ARG A 288 0.37 7.42 8.15
CA ARG A 288 0.54 6.28 7.22
C ARG A 288 0.59 4.95 7.98
N ILE A 289 1.40 4.83 9.03
CA ILE A 289 1.49 3.66 9.91
C ILE A 289 0.12 3.35 10.52
N ASN A 290 -0.61 4.36 11.00
CA ASN A 290 -1.93 4.15 11.56
C ASN A 290 -2.93 3.60 10.53
N GLN A 291 -2.93 4.14 9.31
CA GLN A 291 -3.84 3.69 8.25
C GLN A 291 -3.49 2.28 7.74
N ILE A 292 -2.19 1.92 7.64
CA ILE A 292 -1.77 0.55 7.31
C ILE A 292 -2.20 -0.42 8.43
N TYR A 293 -1.94 -0.04 9.69
CA TYR A 293 -2.36 -0.81 10.85
C TYR A 293 -3.88 -1.05 10.86
N GLU A 294 -4.68 -0.02 10.61
CA GLU A 294 -6.14 -0.15 10.54
C GLU A 294 -6.59 -1.04 9.37
N GLN A 295 -5.97 -0.92 8.19
CA GLN A 295 -6.26 -1.83 7.07
C GLN A 295 -5.96 -3.29 7.44
N ALA A 296 -4.82 -3.54 8.07
CA ALA A 296 -4.42 -4.86 8.54
C ALA A 296 -5.37 -5.39 9.62
N ARG A 297 -5.72 -4.55 10.60
CA ARG A 297 -6.64 -4.87 11.69
C ARG A 297 -8.00 -5.32 11.15
N TRP A 298 -8.58 -4.56 10.22
CA TRP A 298 -9.85 -4.94 9.59
C TRP A 298 -9.73 -6.20 8.74
N ALA A 299 -8.61 -6.39 8.04
CA ALA A 299 -8.38 -7.60 7.25
C ALA A 299 -8.34 -8.88 8.12
N ILE A 300 -7.76 -8.80 9.33
CA ILE A 300 -7.74 -9.91 10.29
C ILE A 300 -9.12 -10.11 10.95
N LEU A 301 -9.73 -9.05 11.46
CA LEU A 301 -11.00 -9.15 12.18
C LEU A 301 -12.17 -9.60 11.30
N LEU A 302 -12.17 -9.20 10.02
CA LEU A 302 -13.18 -9.58 9.03
C LEU A 302 -12.83 -10.89 8.28
N GLU A 303 -11.71 -11.54 8.63
CA GLU A 303 -11.20 -12.75 7.97
C GLU A 303 -11.04 -12.59 6.45
N GLU A 304 -10.60 -11.41 6.02
CA GLU A 304 -10.15 -11.21 4.63
C GLU A 304 -8.82 -11.92 4.39
N ILE A 305 -7.98 -12.00 5.43
CA ILE A 305 -6.75 -12.79 5.48
C ILE A 305 -6.83 -13.76 6.65
N ASP A 306 -6.59 -15.03 6.36
CA ASP A 306 -6.61 -16.10 7.37
C ASP A 306 -5.31 -16.12 8.20
N CYS A 307 -5.44 -16.41 9.50
CA CYS A 307 -4.33 -16.56 10.44
C CYS A 307 -4.60 -17.73 11.41
N THR A 308 -3.54 -18.26 12.03
CA THR A 308 -3.69 -19.30 13.05
C THR A 308 -4.28 -18.76 14.34
N GLU A 309 -4.67 -19.66 15.25
CA GLU A 309 -5.21 -19.28 16.55
C GLU A 309 -4.17 -18.52 17.39
N GLU A 310 -2.91 -18.96 17.36
CA GLU A 310 -1.80 -18.32 18.07
C GLU A 310 -1.50 -16.94 17.49
N GLU A 311 -1.53 -16.79 16.16
CA GLU A 311 -1.35 -15.51 15.49
C GLU A 311 -2.47 -14.53 15.83
N MET A 312 -3.73 -14.99 15.83
CA MET A 312 -4.89 -14.19 16.25
C MET A 312 -4.75 -13.68 17.69
N LEU A 313 -4.24 -14.51 18.61
CA LEU A 313 -3.99 -14.08 19.99
C LEU A 313 -2.89 -13.03 20.09
N ILE A 314 -1.83 -13.13 19.28
CA ILE A 314 -0.79 -12.10 19.18
C ILE A 314 -1.38 -10.78 18.64
N PHE A 315 -2.20 -10.84 17.58
CA PHE A 315 -2.89 -9.66 17.05
C PHE A 315 -3.84 -9.04 18.09
N ALA A 316 -4.55 -9.85 18.87
CA ALA A 316 -5.41 -9.36 19.94
C ALA A 316 -4.60 -8.71 21.07
N ALA A 317 -3.47 -9.30 21.46
CA ALA A 317 -2.56 -8.76 22.47
C ALA A 317 -1.95 -7.41 22.05
N LEU A 318 -1.53 -7.27 20.78
CA LEU A 318 -1.01 -6.00 20.25
C LEU A 318 -2.08 -4.91 20.19
N GLN A 319 -3.33 -5.26 19.84
CA GLN A 319 -4.45 -4.32 19.89
C GLN A 319 -4.78 -3.89 21.32
N ALA A 320 -4.75 -4.84 22.26
CA ALA A 320 -4.92 -4.59 23.69
C ALA A 320 -3.85 -3.63 24.22
N GLN A 321 -2.56 -3.89 23.92
CA GLN A 321 -1.46 -3.01 24.32
C GLN A 321 -1.65 -1.60 23.79
N TYR A 322 -2.00 -1.46 22.51
CA TYR A 322 -2.30 -0.16 21.93
C TYR A 322 -3.41 0.57 22.71
N HIS A 323 -4.47 -0.14 23.11
CA HIS A 323 -5.60 0.44 23.84
C HIS A 323 -5.18 0.91 25.25
N VAL A 324 -4.41 0.09 25.96
CA VAL A 324 -3.87 0.42 27.28
C VAL A 324 -2.94 1.64 27.21
N SER A 325 -1.94 1.62 26.31
CA SER A 325 -1.01 2.76 26.16
C SER A 325 -1.72 4.06 25.79
N LYS A 326 -2.78 3.99 24.98
CA LYS A 326 -3.60 5.17 24.63
C LYS A 326 -4.34 5.74 25.84
N LEU A 327 -4.92 4.87 26.68
CA LEU A 327 -5.63 5.30 27.89
C LEU A 327 -4.68 5.97 28.90
N SER A 328 -3.46 5.45 29.05
CA SER A 328 -2.41 6.06 29.87
C SER A 328 -2.06 7.47 29.41
N LEU A 329 -1.84 7.68 28.10
CA LEU A 329 -1.56 9.00 27.52
C LEU A 329 -2.71 10.00 27.69
N SER A 330 -3.96 9.53 27.64
CA SER A 330 -5.12 10.40 27.88
C SER A 330 -5.30 10.80 29.35
N SER A 331 -4.68 10.08 30.28
CA SER A 331 -4.73 10.38 31.73
C SER A 331 -3.70 11.43 32.16
N GLU A 332 -2.63 11.65 31.39
CA GLU A 332 -1.56 12.61 31.69
C GLU A 332 -1.76 14.01 31.05
N ALA A 333 -2.83 14.20 30.27
CA ALA A 333 -3.11 15.44 29.54
C ALA A 333 -3.65 16.61 30.43
N GLN A 334 -3.15 16.76 31.66
CA GLN A 334 -3.45 17.90 32.54
C GLN A 334 -2.26 18.77 32.94
N ASP A 335 -1.03 18.43 32.61
CA ASP A 335 0.12 19.34 32.83
C ASP A 335 1.13 19.24 31.69
N PHE A 336 1.12 20.22 30.77
CA PHE A 336 2.24 20.43 29.84
C PHE A 336 2.57 21.92 29.73
N THR A 337 3.61 22.32 30.45
CA THR A 337 4.54 23.37 30.02
C THR A 337 5.91 22.72 29.81
N CYS A 338 6.36 22.72 28.56
CA CYS A 338 7.74 22.65 28.10
C CYS A 338 8.59 21.43 28.53
N GLU A 339 8.68 20.40 27.67
CA GLU A 339 9.94 19.66 27.41
C GLU A 339 9.89 19.07 25.98
N SER A 340 10.64 19.65 25.04
CA SER A 340 10.85 19.08 23.70
C SER A 340 12.26 19.32 23.14
N GLU A 341 13.16 19.99 23.88
CA GLU A 341 14.48 20.36 23.35
C GLU A 341 15.60 19.38 23.74
N VAL A 342 15.40 18.51 24.73
CA VAL A 342 16.47 17.63 25.26
C VAL A 342 16.59 16.33 24.46
N ASP A 343 15.48 15.79 23.96
CA ASP A 343 15.43 14.50 23.23
C ASP A 343 16.09 14.54 21.83
N GLU A 344 16.17 15.71 21.19
CA GLU A 344 16.76 15.85 19.86
C GLU A 344 18.28 15.72 19.89
N VAL A 345 18.92 16.25 20.93
CA VAL A 345 20.38 16.21 21.09
C VAL A 345 20.83 14.81 21.49
N GLU A 346 20.10 14.14 22.37
CA GLU A 346 20.43 12.79 22.81
C GLU A 346 20.16 11.73 21.72
N ALA A 347 19.07 11.89 20.95
CA ALA A 347 18.81 11.04 19.78
C ALA A 347 19.80 11.30 18.64
N ALA A 348 20.29 12.54 18.45
CA ALA A 348 21.34 12.85 17.48
C ALA A 348 22.69 12.27 17.92
N LEU A 349 23.01 12.36 19.22
CA LEU A 349 24.22 11.78 19.81
C LEU A 349 24.23 10.26 19.69
N SER A 350 23.11 9.58 19.99
CA SER A 350 23.02 8.11 19.90
C SER A 350 23.09 7.60 18.46
N ASN A 351 22.55 8.34 17.48
CA ASN A 351 22.71 8.00 16.06
C ASN A 351 24.13 8.27 15.54
N LEU A 352 24.79 9.33 16.03
CA LEU A 352 26.19 9.61 15.72
C LEU A 352 27.12 8.57 16.36
N GLU A 353 26.84 8.12 17.58
CA GLU A 353 27.59 7.08 18.30
C GLU A 353 27.52 5.74 17.55
N VAL A 354 26.35 5.34 17.05
CA VAL A 354 26.21 4.13 16.20
C VAL A 354 26.93 4.26 14.85
N THR A 355 27.10 5.48 14.33
CA THR A 355 27.80 5.73 13.06
C THR A 355 29.33 5.86 13.26
N LEU A 356 29.78 6.20 14.47
CA LEU A 356 31.19 6.41 14.84
C LEU A 356 31.81 5.25 15.63
N GLU A 357 31.01 4.35 16.21
CA GLU A 357 31.47 3.09 16.84
C GLU A 357 31.88 1.99 15.83
N GLY A 358 31.97 2.33 14.53
CA GLY A 358 32.75 1.57 13.54
C GLY A 358 34.28 1.67 13.74
N GLY A 359 34.74 1.99 14.96
CA GLY A 359 36.11 2.38 15.26
C GLY A 359 36.69 1.66 16.48
N ASN A 360 36.64 0.33 16.54
CA ASN A 360 37.62 -0.41 17.35
C ASN A 360 38.90 -0.55 16.53
N THR A 361 39.75 0.47 16.60
CA THR A 361 41.09 0.48 16.00
C THR A 361 41.94 -0.58 16.68
N ASN A 362 42.05 -1.76 16.05
CA ASN A 362 43.26 -2.57 15.97
C ASN A 362 43.02 -3.73 14.97
N ASN A 363 43.77 -3.72 13.87
CA ASN A 363 43.96 -4.79 12.85
C ASN A 363 43.08 -4.84 11.57
N ILE A 364 42.40 -3.76 11.15
CA ILE A 364 41.70 -3.75 9.84
C ILE A 364 42.48 -2.92 8.83
N LEU A 365 43.56 -3.49 8.29
CA LEU A 365 44.21 -2.95 7.08
C LEU A 365 44.61 -4.04 6.07
N GLU A 366 44.16 -5.28 6.28
CA GLU A 366 44.49 -6.40 5.37
C GLU A 366 43.30 -7.08 4.66
N ASP A 367 42.02 -6.68 4.88
CA ASP A 367 40.91 -7.59 4.51
C ASP A 367 39.70 -6.95 3.78
N ILE A 368 39.92 -5.95 2.91
CA ILE A 368 38.83 -5.34 2.08
C ILE A 368 38.52 -6.18 0.82
N THR A 369 39.28 -7.25 0.56
CA THR A 369 39.08 -8.14 -0.60
C THR A 369 38.39 -9.47 -0.28
N ASP A 370 38.12 -9.77 0.99
CA ASP A 370 37.58 -11.07 1.38
C ASP A 370 36.04 -11.08 1.35
N ILE A 371 35.53 -11.86 0.40
CA ILE A 371 34.09 -12.11 0.24
C ILE A 371 33.57 -12.80 1.50
N PRO A 372 32.63 -12.20 2.26
CA PRO A 372 32.15 -12.78 3.51
C PRO A 372 31.52 -14.14 3.25
N LYS A 373 31.97 -15.14 4.02
CA LYS A 373 31.58 -16.54 3.90
C LYS A 373 31.01 -17.02 5.22
N LEU A 374 29.83 -17.63 5.18
CA LEU A 374 29.21 -18.28 6.34
C LEU A 374 29.34 -19.80 6.15
N ALA A 375 29.91 -20.50 7.13
CA ALA A 375 30.09 -21.94 7.03
C ALA A 375 29.79 -22.64 8.35
N ASP A 376 28.92 -23.63 8.32
CA ASP A 376 28.38 -24.30 9.51
C ASP A 376 27.94 -25.74 9.16
N ASN A 377 27.83 -26.59 10.19
CA ASN A 377 27.16 -27.89 10.07
C ASN A 377 25.64 -27.69 10.16
N LEU A 378 24.90 -28.08 9.12
CA LEU A 378 23.44 -28.06 9.12
C LEU A 378 22.90 -29.44 8.73
N ARG A 379 21.64 -29.71 9.07
CA ARG A 379 20.95 -30.94 8.65
C ARG A 379 20.08 -30.67 7.43
N LEU A 380 20.33 -31.42 6.37
CA LEU A 380 19.56 -31.39 5.13
C LEU A 380 18.40 -32.39 5.20
N VAL A 381 17.21 -31.95 4.82
CA VAL A 381 16.04 -32.82 4.64
C VAL A 381 15.51 -32.64 3.22
N ARG A 382 15.44 -33.75 2.46
CA ARG A 382 14.82 -33.77 1.12
C ARG A 382 13.57 -34.64 1.13
N PRO A 383 12.43 -34.14 0.64
CA PRO A 383 11.26 -34.96 0.41
C PRO A 383 11.51 -35.88 -0.81
N ARG A 384 11.64 -37.19 -0.61
CA ARG A 384 11.55 -38.19 -1.70
C ARG A 384 10.15 -38.80 -1.70
N ARG A 385 9.54 -38.91 -2.89
CA ARG A 385 8.16 -39.40 -3.07
C ARG A 385 7.90 -40.84 -2.58
N LEU A 386 8.94 -41.64 -2.27
CA LEU A 386 8.81 -43.08 -1.98
C LEU A 386 9.72 -43.63 -0.86
N SER A 387 10.33 -42.80 0.00
CA SER A 387 11.11 -43.30 1.16
C SER A 387 11.09 -42.34 2.35
N LEU A 388 11.24 -42.87 3.57
CA LEU A 388 11.30 -42.11 4.84
C LEU A 388 12.25 -40.88 4.75
N LYS A 389 11.85 -39.77 5.40
CA LYS A 389 12.61 -38.51 5.47
C LYS A 389 13.97 -38.74 6.14
N THR A 390 15.02 -38.97 5.35
CA THR A 390 16.38 -39.08 5.88
C THR A 390 16.94 -37.70 6.18
N ILE A 391 17.13 -37.39 7.46
CA ILE A 391 17.81 -36.18 7.94
C ILE A 391 19.31 -36.50 7.96
N LYS A 392 20.13 -35.80 7.16
CA LYS A 392 21.59 -36.02 7.13
C LYS A 392 22.35 -34.72 7.43
N PRO A 393 23.34 -34.75 8.34
CA PRO A 393 24.21 -33.60 8.56
C PRO A 393 25.18 -33.44 7.38
N TYR A 394 25.42 -32.19 6.97
CA TYR A 394 26.41 -31.82 5.96
C TYR A 394 27.10 -30.52 6.38
N TRP A 395 28.29 -30.29 5.83
CA TRP A 395 29.00 -29.02 5.98
C TRP A 395 28.52 -28.04 4.90
N PHE A 396 27.84 -26.98 5.30
CA PHE A 396 27.31 -25.97 4.38
C PHE A 396 28.25 -24.76 4.34
N VAL A 397 28.37 -24.18 3.15
CA VAL A 397 29.12 -22.95 2.85
C VAL A 397 28.22 -22.03 2.05
N PHE A 398 27.89 -20.88 2.63
CA PHE A 398 27.23 -19.77 1.97
C PHE A 398 28.28 -18.80 1.46
N LYS A 399 28.26 -18.53 0.16
CA LYS A 399 29.12 -17.52 -0.48
C LYS A 399 28.33 -16.79 -1.57
N ASP A 400 28.46 -15.47 -1.59
CA ASP A 400 27.74 -14.56 -2.48
C ASP A 400 26.22 -14.66 -2.33
N THR A 401 25.58 -15.37 -3.25
CA THR A 401 24.12 -15.63 -3.31
C THR A 401 23.82 -17.13 -3.44
N SER A 402 24.81 -17.97 -3.15
CA SER A 402 24.73 -19.42 -3.34
C SER A 402 25.09 -20.19 -2.08
N VAL A 403 24.41 -21.31 -1.89
CA VAL A 403 24.66 -22.27 -0.82
C VAL A 403 25.24 -23.54 -1.43
N SER A 404 26.44 -23.89 -1.02
CA SER A 404 27.11 -25.13 -1.41
C SER A 404 27.24 -26.03 -0.19
N TYR A 405 27.14 -27.35 -0.34
CA TYR A 405 27.34 -28.26 0.79
C TYR A 405 28.21 -29.46 0.43
N PHE A 406 28.90 -29.97 1.45
CA PHE A 406 29.93 -30.98 1.37
C PHE A 406 29.66 -32.06 2.42
N LYS A 407 30.27 -33.25 2.27
CA LYS A 407 30.12 -34.32 3.26
C LYS A 407 30.59 -33.85 4.63
N ASN A 408 31.83 -33.37 4.70
CA ASN A 408 32.49 -32.92 5.91
C ASN A 408 33.26 -31.60 5.66
N LYS A 409 33.72 -30.95 6.72
CA LYS A 409 34.52 -29.71 6.65
C LYS A 409 35.80 -29.88 5.81
N GLU A 410 36.46 -31.02 5.90
CA GLU A 410 37.69 -31.36 5.14
C GLU A 410 37.45 -31.41 3.63
N SER A 411 36.26 -31.83 3.21
CA SER A 411 35.87 -31.85 1.78
C SER A 411 35.48 -30.48 1.22
N ALA A 412 35.46 -29.42 2.04
CA ALA A 412 35.05 -28.08 1.62
C ALA A 412 36.01 -27.38 0.65
N GLN A 413 37.22 -27.92 0.47
CA GLN A 413 38.20 -27.46 -0.54
C GLN A 413 38.03 -28.17 -1.90
N GLY A 414 37.23 -29.25 -1.96
CA GLY A 414 36.94 -29.97 -3.20
C GLY A 414 35.66 -29.49 -3.91
N GLU A 415 35.11 -30.30 -4.81
CA GLU A 415 33.83 -30.00 -5.46
C GLU A 415 32.65 -30.18 -4.49
N PRO A 416 31.70 -29.24 -4.46
CA PRO A 416 30.50 -29.36 -3.64
C PRO A 416 29.61 -30.47 -4.16
N ILE A 417 28.91 -31.17 -3.25
CA ILE A 417 27.91 -32.18 -3.63
C ILE A 417 26.82 -31.55 -4.50
N GLU A 418 26.42 -30.33 -4.13
CA GLU A 418 25.48 -29.53 -4.89
C GLU A 418 25.68 -28.05 -4.56
N LYS A 419 25.46 -27.19 -5.55
CA LYS A 419 25.47 -25.73 -5.41
C LYS A 419 24.08 -25.20 -5.74
N LEU A 420 23.44 -24.61 -4.74
CA LEU A 420 22.10 -24.04 -4.80
C LEU A 420 22.22 -22.53 -5.02
N ASN A 421 21.72 -22.03 -6.15
CA ASN A 421 21.59 -20.59 -6.37
C ASN A 421 20.29 -20.09 -5.74
N LEU A 422 20.40 -19.15 -4.81
CA LEU A 422 19.24 -18.67 -4.05
C LEU A 422 18.61 -17.41 -4.65
N LYS A 423 19.13 -16.84 -5.73
CA LYS A 423 18.50 -15.69 -6.39
C LYS A 423 17.07 -16.04 -6.81
N GLY A 424 16.09 -15.27 -6.32
CA GLY A 424 14.67 -15.49 -6.59
C GLY A 424 14.04 -16.69 -5.87
N CYS A 425 14.74 -17.33 -4.92
CA CYS A 425 14.16 -18.42 -4.13
C CYS A 425 13.16 -17.91 -3.08
N GLU A 426 12.21 -18.74 -2.68
CA GLU A 426 11.42 -18.44 -1.48
C GLU A 426 12.08 -19.00 -0.24
N VAL A 427 12.13 -18.18 0.80
CA VAL A 427 12.67 -18.58 2.09
C VAL A 427 11.52 -18.56 3.09
N VAL A 428 11.07 -19.73 3.50
CA VAL A 428 9.95 -19.90 4.43
C VAL A 428 10.50 -20.36 5.79
N PRO A 429 10.21 -19.65 6.89
CA PRO A 429 10.59 -20.08 8.23
C PRO A 429 9.80 -21.32 8.66
N ASP A 430 10.48 -22.33 9.20
CA ASP A 430 9.88 -23.49 9.87
C ASP A 430 10.43 -23.58 11.30
N VAL A 431 10.02 -22.61 12.13
CA VAL A 431 10.54 -22.44 13.50
C VAL A 431 9.48 -22.78 14.55
N ASN A 432 9.86 -23.65 15.47
CA ASN A 432 9.18 -23.85 16.75
C ASN A 432 10.24 -23.76 17.85
N VAL A 433 10.24 -22.63 18.58
CA VAL A 433 11.28 -22.31 19.56
C VAL A 433 11.17 -23.23 20.78
N ALA A 434 9.96 -23.50 21.27
CA ALA A 434 9.70 -24.43 22.38
C ALA A 434 10.18 -25.86 22.09
N ALA A 435 10.02 -26.34 20.85
CA ALA A 435 10.49 -27.65 20.41
C ALA A 435 11.97 -27.65 19.93
N LYS A 436 12.71 -26.54 20.08
CA LYS A 436 14.07 -26.34 19.56
C LYS A 436 14.19 -26.75 18.09
N LYS A 437 13.17 -26.43 17.29
CA LYS A 437 13.12 -26.70 15.86
C LYS A 437 13.38 -25.40 15.11
N PHE A 438 14.56 -25.29 14.52
CA PHE A 438 14.96 -24.13 13.71
C PHE A 438 15.15 -24.55 12.26
N GLY A 439 14.08 -24.57 11.49
CA GLY A 439 14.08 -24.95 10.08
C GLY A 439 13.97 -23.76 9.13
N ILE A 440 14.62 -23.86 7.99
CA ILE A 440 14.50 -22.94 6.85
C ILE A 440 14.09 -23.79 5.65
N LYS A 441 12.91 -23.54 5.09
CA LYS A 441 12.46 -24.16 3.84
C LYS A 441 12.81 -23.24 2.69
N LEU A 442 13.63 -23.73 1.77
CA LEU A 442 14.03 -23.06 0.54
C LEU A 442 13.26 -23.66 -0.63
N LEU A 443 12.56 -22.80 -1.38
CA LEU A 443 11.89 -23.15 -2.64
C LEU A 443 12.70 -22.53 -3.79
N ILE A 444 13.55 -23.32 -4.41
CA ILE A 444 14.48 -22.85 -5.43
C ILE A 444 13.87 -23.11 -6.81
N PRO A 445 13.67 -22.08 -7.65
CA PRO A 445 13.12 -22.25 -8.99
C PRO A 445 14.10 -23.03 -9.88
N VAL A 446 13.62 -24.11 -10.50
CA VAL A 446 14.36 -24.91 -11.50
C VAL A 446 13.50 -25.04 -12.76
N ALA A 447 14.09 -25.40 -13.90
CA ALA A 447 13.38 -25.44 -15.19
C ALA A 447 12.12 -26.33 -15.20
N ASP A 448 12.09 -27.37 -14.36
CA ASP A 448 11.02 -28.37 -14.29
C ASP A 448 10.12 -28.24 -13.03
N GLY A 449 10.14 -27.08 -12.36
CA GLY A 449 9.32 -26.79 -11.18
C GLY A 449 10.06 -26.11 -10.03
N MET A 450 9.76 -26.50 -8.79
CA MET A 450 10.43 -25.98 -7.59
C MET A 450 11.23 -27.09 -6.91
N ASN A 451 12.53 -26.86 -6.69
CA ASN A 451 13.35 -27.73 -5.86
C ASN A 451 13.19 -27.32 -4.39
N GLU A 452 12.56 -28.19 -3.60
CA GLU A 452 12.34 -27.96 -2.17
C GLU A 452 13.52 -28.49 -1.34
N VAL A 453 14.17 -27.59 -0.61
CA VAL A 453 15.31 -27.92 0.24
C VAL A 453 15.02 -27.42 1.66
N TYR A 454 15.12 -28.32 2.64
CA TYR A 454 14.95 -27.96 4.04
C TYR A 454 16.29 -27.99 4.75
N LEU A 455 16.69 -26.83 5.28
CA LEU A 455 17.85 -26.69 6.15
C LEU A 455 17.37 -26.66 7.59
N ARG A 456 18.04 -27.39 8.48
CA ARG A 456 17.77 -27.34 9.91
C ARG A 456 19.04 -26.93 10.67
N CYS A 457 18.90 -25.84 11.41
CA CYS A 457 19.90 -25.27 12.29
C CYS A 457 19.79 -25.86 13.70
N GLU A 458 20.85 -25.72 14.48
CA GLU A 458 20.95 -26.26 15.84
C GLU A 458 20.51 -25.26 16.91
N ASN A 459 20.77 -23.97 16.71
CA ASN A 459 20.48 -22.92 17.68
C ASN A 459 19.94 -21.64 17.02
N GLU A 460 19.40 -20.73 17.84
CA GLU A 460 18.77 -19.48 17.42
C GLU A 460 19.74 -18.55 16.69
N ASN A 461 20.98 -18.44 17.18
CA ASN A 461 22.02 -17.59 16.59
C ASN A 461 22.47 -18.08 15.21
N GLN A 462 22.58 -19.39 15.03
CA GLN A 462 22.89 -20.01 13.75
C GLN A 462 21.71 -19.83 12.80
N TYR A 463 20.48 -20.10 13.25
CA TYR A 463 19.29 -19.89 12.44
C TYR A 463 19.14 -18.44 11.98
N ALA A 464 19.33 -17.45 12.86
CA ALA A 464 19.20 -16.04 12.50
C ALA A 464 20.20 -15.61 11.42
N ARG A 465 21.48 -16.03 11.54
CA ARG A 465 22.52 -15.77 10.53
C ARG A 465 22.18 -16.40 9.18
N TRP A 466 21.83 -17.70 9.19
CA TRP A 466 21.50 -18.43 7.96
C TRP A 466 20.21 -17.94 7.30
N MET A 467 19.20 -17.59 8.10
CA MET A 467 17.93 -17.07 7.62
C MET A 467 18.10 -15.69 6.98
N ALA A 468 18.79 -14.76 7.65
CA ALA A 468 19.10 -13.44 7.09
C ALA A 468 19.87 -13.57 5.76
N ALA A 469 20.89 -14.43 5.72
CA ALA A 469 21.68 -14.67 4.50
C ALA A 469 20.80 -15.20 3.35
N CYS A 470 19.94 -16.19 3.60
CA CYS A 470 19.04 -16.73 2.58
C CYS A 470 18.03 -15.68 2.11
N VAL A 471 17.46 -14.88 3.01
CA VAL A 471 16.51 -13.81 2.68
C VAL A 471 17.17 -12.74 1.82
N LEU A 472 18.40 -12.32 2.13
CA LEU A 472 19.12 -11.36 1.30
C LEU A 472 19.47 -11.94 -0.07
N ALA A 473 19.97 -13.18 -0.13
CA ALA A 473 20.28 -13.82 -1.41
C ALA A 473 19.05 -14.04 -2.29
N SER A 474 17.87 -14.27 -1.69
CA SER A 474 16.60 -14.32 -2.45
C SER A 474 16.30 -13.03 -3.20
N LYS A 475 16.71 -11.88 -2.64
CA LYS A 475 16.60 -10.54 -3.22
C LYS A 475 17.81 -10.18 -4.10
N GLY A 476 18.74 -11.10 -4.32
CA GLY A 476 19.96 -10.87 -5.08
C GLY A 476 21.07 -10.12 -4.33
N LYS A 477 20.91 -9.87 -3.03
CA LYS A 477 21.89 -9.18 -2.18
C LYS A 477 22.82 -10.18 -1.49
N THR A 478 24.04 -9.75 -1.14
CA THR A 478 25.04 -10.58 -0.45
C THR A 478 25.10 -10.25 1.05
N MET A 479 25.83 -11.04 1.83
CA MET A 479 26.08 -10.74 3.25
C MET A 479 26.99 -9.51 3.48
N ALA A 480 27.60 -8.96 2.42
CA ALA A 480 28.36 -7.72 2.47
C ALA A 480 27.47 -6.46 2.45
N ASP A 481 26.17 -6.61 2.15
CA ASP A 481 25.21 -5.51 2.19
C ASP A 481 24.99 -5.05 3.65
N SER A 482 24.96 -3.74 3.87
CA SER A 482 24.81 -3.12 5.20
C SER A 482 23.54 -3.57 5.94
N SER A 483 22.54 -4.11 5.22
CA SER A 483 21.31 -4.66 5.82
C SER A 483 21.45 -6.05 6.46
N TYR A 484 22.56 -6.76 6.27
CA TYR A 484 22.74 -8.12 6.82
C TYR A 484 22.73 -8.15 8.35
N HIS A 485 23.58 -7.35 9.01
CA HIS A 485 23.65 -7.33 10.47
C HIS A 485 22.32 -6.86 11.12
N PRO A 486 21.66 -5.78 10.64
CA PRO A 486 20.34 -5.40 11.13
C PRO A 486 19.29 -6.50 10.98
N GLU A 487 19.27 -7.24 9.86
CA GLU A 487 18.31 -8.31 9.63
C GLU A 487 18.54 -9.50 10.59
N VAL A 488 19.81 -9.84 10.88
CA VAL A 488 20.15 -10.85 11.90
C VAL A 488 19.62 -10.44 13.28
N HIS A 489 19.84 -9.19 13.70
CA HIS A 489 19.34 -8.67 14.97
C HIS A 489 17.82 -8.68 15.04
N LYS A 490 17.15 -8.30 13.93
CA LYS A 490 15.70 -8.35 13.81
C LYS A 490 15.16 -9.77 14.01
N ILE A 491 15.76 -10.78 13.37
CA ILE A 491 15.34 -12.18 13.51
C ILE A 491 15.59 -12.68 14.93
N LEU A 492 16.74 -12.35 15.54
CA LEU A 492 17.02 -12.70 16.93
C LEU A 492 16.01 -12.09 17.91
N SER A 493 15.65 -10.82 17.72
CA SER A 493 14.63 -10.16 18.55
C SER A 493 13.27 -10.86 18.46
N PHE A 494 12.89 -11.33 17.27
CA PHE A 494 11.66 -12.08 17.02
C PHE A 494 11.66 -13.46 17.69
N LEU A 495 12.79 -14.18 17.66
CA LEU A 495 12.93 -15.48 18.32
C LEU A 495 12.85 -15.34 19.84
N LYS A 496 13.50 -14.33 20.42
CA LYS A 496 13.42 -14.02 21.85
C LYS A 496 11.98 -13.75 22.28
N MET A 497 11.24 -12.98 21.48
CA MET A 497 9.83 -12.71 21.74
C MET A 497 8.97 -13.98 21.70
N LYS A 498 9.27 -14.93 20.80
CA LYS A 498 8.60 -16.25 20.74
C LYS A 498 9.02 -17.22 21.84
N ASN A 499 10.16 -17.00 22.50
CA ASN A 499 10.68 -17.86 23.57
C ASN A 499 10.08 -17.53 24.94
N TRP A 500 9.41 -16.40 25.09
CA TRP A 500 8.93 -15.90 26.38
C TRP A 500 7.64 -16.55 26.89
N THR A 501 7.24 -17.68 26.32
CA THR A 501 6.22 -18.55 26.93
C THR A 501 6.87 -19.53 27.92
N MET A 502 6.37 -19.46 29.16
CA MET A 502 6.64 -20.31 30.33
C MET A 502 7.71 -19.82 31.32
N SER A 503 7.44 -18.70 31.98
CA SER A 503 7.73 -18.57 33.42
C SER A 503 6.43 -18.20 34.14
N PRO A 504 5.94 -19.00 35.11
CA PRO A 504 4.81 -18.60 35.93
C PRO A 504 5.31 -17.52 36.91
N GLN A 505 5.19 -16.26 36.53
CA GLN A 505 5.25 -15.16 37.48
C GLN A 505 3.83 -14.76 37.85
N ALA A 506 3.63 -14.56 39.16
CA ALA A 506 2.34 -14.43 39.79
C ALA A 506 1.51 -13.28 39.20
N VAL A 507 0.21 -13.56 39.10
CA VAL A 507 -0.87 -12.68 38.69
C VAL A 507 -0.81 -11.37 39.49
N SER A 508 -0.60 -10.24 38.81
CA SER A 508 -1.02 -8.92 39.30
C SER A 508 -2.48 -8.68 38.91
N ASP A 509 -3.23 -8.05 39.82
CA ASP A 509 -4.70 -8.07 39.91
C ASP A 509 -5.48 -7.79 38.60
N PRO A 510 -6.57 -8.55 38.34
CA PRO A 510 -7.35 -8.48 37.10
C PRO A 510 -8.39 -7.35 37.02
N GLU A 511 -8.44 -6.38 37.95
CA GLU A 511 -9.56 -5.44 38.08
C GLU A 511 -9.36 -4.03 37.47
N SER A 512 -8.21 -3.72 36.87
CA SER A 512 -7.96 -2.36 36.34
C SER A 512 -8.12 -2.20 34.82
N ILE A 513 -8.44 -3.25 34.06
CA ILE A 513 -8.64 -3.16 32.62
C ILE A 513 -10.04 -3.67 32.27
N ASP A 514 -10.98 -2.76 32.00
CA ASP A 514 -12.28 -3.06 31.38
C ASP A 514 -12.07 -3.43 29.89
N MET A 515 -11.37 -4.55 29.67
CA MET A 515 -11.01 -5.07 28.36
C MET A 515 -12.13 -5.98 27.86
N LYS A 516 -12.91 -5.55 26.86
CA LYS A 516 -13.88 -6.41 26.16
C LYS A 516 -13.14 -7.30 25.15
N PRO A 517 -12.89 -8.59 25.43
CA PRO A 517 -12.03 -9.44 24.60
C PRO A 517 -12.65 -9.74 23.23
N GLU A 518 -13.98 -9.64 23.10
CA GLU A 518 -14.68 -9.92 21.85
C GLU A 518 -14.37 -8.88 20.76
N CYS A 519 -13.91 -7.69 21.13
CA CYS A 519 -13.63 -6.61 20.18
C CYS A 519 -12.26 -6.74 19.48
N PHE A 520 -11.40 -7.64 19.97
CA PHE A 520 -10.02 -7.80 19.49
C PHE A 520 -9.81 -9.04 18.61
N VAL A 521 -10.83 -9.88 18.47
CA VAL A 521 -10.77 -11.13 17.69
C VAL A 521 -11.89 -11.21 16.67
N SER A 522 -11.71 -12.06 15.66
CA SER A 522 -12.77 -12.29 14.67
C SER A 522 -14.01 -12.95 15.30
N PRO A 523 -15.21 -12.77 14.72
CA PRO A 523 -16.45 -13.40 15.21
C PRO A 523 -16.44 -14.94 15.25
N ARG A 524 -15.49 -15.59 14.58
CA ARG A 524 -15.30 -17.04 14.66
C ARG A 524 -14.76 -17.47 16.02
N TYR A 525 -13.81 -16.72 16.58
CA TYR A 525 -13.20 -17.02 17.86
C TYR A 525 -14.11 -16.67 19.04
N THR A 526 -14.96 -15.65 18.90
CA THR A 526 -15.99 -15.32 19.91
C THR A 526 -17.06 -16.42 20.01
N LYS A 527 -17.35 -17.13 18.91
CA LYS A 527 -18.25 -18.30 18.92
C LYS A 527 -17.59 -19.56 19.50
N LYS A 528 -16.27 -19.70 19.33
CA LYS A 528 -15.50 -20.89 19.76
C LYS A 528 -15.18 -20.87 21.26
N TYR A 529 -14.88 -19.70 21.82
CA TYR A 529 -14.43 -19.55 23.20
C TYR A 529 -15.38 -18.72 24.05
N LYS A 530 -15.47 -19.04 25.35
CA LYS A 530 -16.18 -18.18 26.30
C LYS A 530 -15.36 -16.91 26.55
N SER A 531 -16.04 -15.77 26.72
CA SER A 531 -15.42 -14.45 26.95
C SER A 531 -14.28 -14.46 27.99
N LYS A 532 -14.51 -15.04 29.18
CA LYS A 532 -13.49 -15.15 30.24
C LYS A 532 -12.25 -15.95 29.84
N GLN A 533 -12.43 -17.03 29.09
CA GLN A 533 -11.33 -17.86 28.62
C GLN A 533 -10.51 -17.12 27.56
N LEU A 534 -11.20 -16.39 26.68
CA LEU A 534 -10.57 -15.57 25.67
C LEU A 534 -9.76 -14.42 26.30
N ALA A 535 -10.33 -13.73 27.29
CA ALA A 535 -9.64 -12.68 28.04
C ALA A 535 -8.35 -13.20 28.69
N ALA A 536 -8.39 -14.35 29.36
CA ALA A 536 -7.21 -14.94 29.98
C ALA A 536 -6.09 -15.23 28.97
N ARG A 537 -6.43 -15.76 27.78
CA ARG A 537 -5.45 -16.04 26.72
C ARG A 537 -4.88 -14.78 26.08
N ILE A 538 -5.70 -13.74 25.92
CA ILE A 538 -5.23 -12.44 25.42
C ILE A 538 -4.28 -11.81 26.44
N LEU A 539 -4.59 -11.86 27.74
CA LEU A 539 -3.75 -11.34 28.80
C LEU A 539 -2.41 -12.07 28.91
N GLU A 540 -2.40 -13.40 28.74
CA GLU A 540 -1.16 -14.19 28.69
C GLU A 540 -0.26 -13.74 27.53
N ALA A 541 -0.84 -13.55 26.33
CA ALA A 541 -0.09 -13.03 25.18
C ALA A 541 0.32 -11.55 25.36
N HIS A 542 -0.48 -10.75 26.05
CA HIS A 542 -0.23 -9.33 26.33
C HIS A 542 1.01 -9.11 27.19
N GLN A 543 1.32 -10.01 28.12
CA GLN A 543 2.53 -9.92 28.95
C GLN A 543 3.81 -9.83 28.10
N ASN A 544 3.83 -10.41 26.90
CA ASN A 544 4.98 -10.40 26.00
C ASN A 544 5.13 -9.08 25.21
N VAL A 545 4.12 -8.20 25.25
CA VAL A 545 4.08 -6.94 24.49
C VAL A 545 3.84 -5.71 25.38
N SER A 546 3.72 -5.90 26.70
CA SER A 546 3.28 -4.87 27.65
C SER A 546 4.20 -3.64 27.74
N GLN A 547 5.47 -3.78 27.37
CA GLN A 547 6.48 -2.72 27.40
C GLN A 547 6.58 -1.90 26.09
N MET A 548 5.79 -2.24 25.07
CA MET A 548 5.88 -1.58 23.77
C MET A 548 5.15 -0.23 23.76
N THR A 549 5.74 0.77 23.11
CA THR A 549 5.06 2.04 22.85
C THR A 549 3.90 1.89 21.85
N LEU A 550 3.04 2.92 21.75
CA LEU A 550 1.90 2.96 20.84
C LEU A 550 2.28 2.67 19.38
N VAL A 551 3.39 3.28 18.94
CA VAL A 551 3.86 3.18 17.54
C VAL A 551 4.53 1.84 17.30
N GLU A 552 5.32 1.34 18.25
CA GLU A 552 5.93 0.02 18.17
C GLU A 552 4.89 -1.10 18.11
N ALA A 553 3.82 -1.02 18.91
CA ALA A 553 2.72 -1.98 18.86
C ALA A 553 2.09 -2.06 17.47
N LYS A 554 1.84 -0.90 16.82
CA LYS A 554 1.35 -0.84 15.43
C LYS A 554 2.34 -1.45 14.44
N LEU A 555 3.62 -1.10 14.54
CA LEU A 555 4.65 -1.65 13.64
C LEU A 555 4.78 -3.17 13.79
N ARG A 556 4.74 -3.69 15.02
CA ARG A 556 4.77 -5.12 15.29
C ARG A 556 3.54 -5.82 14.76
N PHE A 557 2.37 -5.19 14.84
CA PHE A 557 1.15 -5.69 14.21
C PHE A 557 1.30 -5.79 12.69
N ILE A 558 1.81 -4.74 12.05
CA ILE A 558 2.06 -4.72 10.60
C ILE A 558 3.09 -5.79 10.22
N GLN A 559 4.16 -5.97 11.00
CA GLN A 559 5.18 -7.00 10.76
C GLN A 559 4.62 -8.42 10.90
N ALA A 560 3.79 -8.68 11.92
CA ALA A 560 3.11 -9.96 12.08
C ALA A 560 2.16 -10.22 10.90
N TRP A 561 1.42 -9.20 10.46
CA TRP A 561 0.56 -9.27 9.29
C TRP A 561 1.33 -9.57 7.99
N GLN A 562 2.50 -8.95 7.80
CA GLN A 562 3.40 -9.22 6.67
C GLN A 562 3.96 -10.64 6.65
N SER A 563 3.98 -11.33 7.80
CA SER A 563 4.50 -12.70 7.90
C SER A 563 3.47 -13.78 7.54
N LEU A 564 2.21 -13.39 7.35
CA LEU A 564 1.14 -14.33 7.01
C LEU A 564 1.32 -14.88 5.57
N PRO A 565 1.00 -16.16 5.31
CA PRO A 565 1.19 -16.76 3.98
C PRO A 565 0.43 -16.07 2.85
N GLU A 566 -0.78 -15.56 3.14
CA GLU A 566 -1.63 -14.87 2.16
C GLU A 566 -1.37 -13.36 2.06
N PHE A 567 -0.38 -12.84 2.80
CA PHE A 567 -0.06 -11.42 2.78
C PHE A 567 0.27 -10.94 1.36
N GLY A 568 -0.40 -9.86 0.94
CA GLY A 568 -0.14 -9.21 -0.34
C GLY A 568 -0.53 -10.05 -1.56
N LEU A 569 -1.50 -10.97 -1.43
CA LEU A 569 -2.14 -11.62 -2.57
C LEU A 569 -3.43 -10.90 -2.96
N SER A 570 -3.49 -10.43 -4.20
CA SER A 570 -4.71 -9.93 -4.83
C SER A 570 -5.26 -10.98 -5.80
N TYR A 571 -6.47 -11.46 -5.55
CA TYR A 571 -7.10 -12.52 -6.34
C TYR A 571 -7.93 -11.97 -7.50
N TYR A 572 -7.91 -12.68 -8.63
CA TYR A 572 -8.73 -12.41 -9.83
C TYR A 572 -9.22 -13.73 -10.44
N ILE A 573 -10.47 -13.79 -10.89
CA ILE A 573 -10.97 -14.96 -11.62
C ILE A 573 -10.52 -14.82 -13.07
N VAL A 574 -9.80 -15.83 -13.58
CA VAL A 574 -9.22 -15.81 -14.92
C VAL A 574 -9.51 -17.12 -15.66
N ARG A 575 -9.48 -17.05 -16.98
CA ARG A 575 -9.49 -18.22 -17.86
C ARG A 575 -8.20 -18.24 -18.68
N PHE A 576 -7.38 -19.27 -18.45
CA PHE A 576 -6.14 -19.47 -19.20
C PHE A 576 -6.43 -19.94 -20.63
N LYS A 577 -5.62 -19.49 -21.58
CA LYS A 577 -5.70 -19.91 -22.99
C LYS A 577 -5.55 -21.44 -23.08
N GLY A 578 -6.50 -22.09 -23.73
CA GLY A 578 -6.56 -23.56 -23.85
C GLY A 578 -7.21 -24.28 -22.66
N SER A 579 -7.53 -23.58 -21.56
CA SER A 579 -8.33 -24.13 -20.46
C SER A 579 -9.82 -23.84 -20.67
N LYS A 580 -10.67 -24.84 -20.38
CA LYS A 580 -12.13 -24.65 -20.26
C LYS A 580 -12.57 -24.35 -18.82
N LYS A 581 -11.68 -24.52 -17.85
CA LYS A 581 -11.93 -24.27 -16.44
C LYS A 581 -11.51 -22.85 -16.07
N ASP A 582 -12.29 -22.25 -15.19
CA ASP A 582 -11.99 -20.97 -14.57
C ASP A 582 -11.14 -21.21 -13.33
N ASP A 583 -10.02 -20.49 -13.25
CA ASP A 583 -9.06 -20.58 -12.16
C ASP A 583 -8.93 -19.21 -11.49
N VAL A 584 -8.26 -19.16 -10.35
CA VAL A 584 -7.94 -17.91 -9.66
C VAL A 584 -6.48 -17.55 -9.93
N LEU A 585 -6.23 -16.31 -10.33
CA LEU A 585 -4.89 -15.71 -10.39
C LEU A 585 -4.66 -14.88 -9.13
N GLY A 586 -3.72 -15.29 -8.29
CA GLY A 586 -3.16 -14.48 -7.22
C GLY A 586 -1.99 -13.64 -7.74
N VAL A 587 -2.09 -12.32 -7.62
CA VAL A 587 -1.03 -11.37 -7.93
C VAL A 587 -0.39 -10.91 -6.63
N SER A 588 0.93 -11.05 -6.52
CA SER A 588 1.73 -10.55 -5.39
C SER A 588 2.89 -9.68 -5.89
N TYR A 589 3.62 -9.08 -4.96
CA TYR A 589 4.69 -8.12 -5.29
C TYR A 589 5.84 -8.70 -6.11
N ASN A 590 6.07 -10.01 -6.05
CA ASN A 590 7.18 -10.68 -6.73
C ASN A 590 6.77 -11.88 -7.59
N ARG A 591 5.47 -12.21 -7.65
CA ARG A 591 4.99 -13.45 -8.28
C ARG A 591 3.52 -13.40 -8.69
N LEU A 592 3.19 -14.22 -9.68
CA LEU A 592 1.83 -14.60 -10.06
C LEU A 592 1.61 -16.07 -9.66
N ILE A 593 0.45 -16.39 -9.11
CA ILE A 593 0.09 -17.75 -8.68
C ILE A 593 -1.22 -18.13 -9.35
N ARG A 594 -1.25 -19.26 -10.05
CA ARG A 594 -2.50 -19.90 -10.49
C ARG A 594 -2.97 -20.83 -9.39
N ILE A 595 -4.22 -20.67 -8.99
CA ILE A 595 -4.87 -21.37 -7.89
C ILE A 595 -6.10 -22.07 -8.44
N ASP A 596 -6.31 -23.34 -8.06
CA ASP A 596 -7.54 -24.06 -8.42
C ASP A 596 -8.72 -23.40 -7.71
N MET A 597 -9.74 -22.99 -8.47
CA MET A 597 -10.93 -22.38 -7.89
C MET A 597 -11.73 -23.36 -7.01
N ALA A 598 -11.64 -24.67 -7.29
CA ALA A 598 -12.39 -25.69 -6.55
C ALA A 598 -11.74 -26.08 -5.22
N THR A 599 -10.41 -26.25 -5.18
CA THR A 599 -9.70 -26.67 -3.96
C THR A 599 -9.08 -25.50 -3.19
N GLY A 600 -8.79 -24.38 -3.87
CA GLY A 600 -8.03 -23.27 -3.29
C GLY A 600 -6.51 -23.51 -3.26
N ASP A 601 -6.02 -24.61 -3.85
CA ASP A 601 -4.60 -24.94 -3.82
C ASP A 601 -3.82 -24.26 -4.96
N PRO A 602 -2.56 -23.84 -4.71
CA PRO A 602 -1.69 -23.31 -5.76
C PRO A 602 -1.29 -24.41 -6.75
N ILE A 603 -1.58 -24.19 -8.03
CA ILE A 603 -1.23 -25.08 -9.15
C ILE A 603 0.16 -24.74 -9.69
N THR A 604 0.38 -23.48 -10.06
CA THR A 604 1.64 -22.99 -10.67
C THR A 604 1.98 -21.60 -10.19
N THR A 605 3.28 -21.32 -10.00
CA THR A 605 3.78 -20.01 -9.57
C THR A 605 4.82 -19.50 -10.56
N TRP A 606 4.61 -18.27 -11.05
CA TRP A 606 5.53 -17.56 -11.93
C TRP A 606 6.16 -16.37 -11.19
N ARG A 607 7.46 -16.16 -11.34
CA ARG A 607 8.20 -15.09 -10.64
C ARG A 607 8.39 -13.89 -11.56
N PHE A 608 8.28 -12.69 -11.00
CA PHE A 608 8.53 -11.45 -11.74
C PHE A 608 10.01 -11.33 -12.17
N SER A 609 10.94 -11.92 -11.41
CA SER A 609 12.37 -11.95 -11.76
C SER A 609 12.67 -12.62 -13.10
N ASN A 610 11.78 -13.52 -13.54
CA ASN A 610 11.94 -14.27 -14.78
C ASN A 610 11.05 -13.68 -15.89
N MET A 611 10.32 -12.59 -15.62
CA MET A 611 9.43 -11.96 -16.58
C MET A 611 10.25 -11.10 -17.54
N LYS A 612 10.09 -11.32 -18.84
CA LYS A 612 10.74 -10.50 -19.87
C LYS A 612 9.87 -9.32 -20.28
N GLN A 613 8.61 -9.61 -20.57
CA GLN A 613 7.63 -8.64 -21.05
C GLN A 613 6.21 -9.17 -20.83
N TRP A 614 5.25 -8.24 -20.77
CA TRP A 614 3.82 -8.56 -20.82
C TRP A 614 3.13 -7.61 -21.79
N ASN A 615 2.16 -8.15 -22.53
CA ASN A 615 1.36 -7.42 -23.49
C ASN A 615 -0.11 -7.66 -23.19
N VAL A 616 -0.94 -6.65 -23.46
CA VAL A 616 -2.40 -6.76 -23.34
C VAL A 616 -2.99 -6.60 -24.73
N ASN A 617 -3.77 -7.58 -25.15
CA ASN A 617 -4.62 -7.43 -26.33
C ASN A 617 -5.98 -6.91 -25.87
N TRP A 618 -6.25 -5.63 -26.13
CA TRP A 618 -7.46 -4.93 -25.72
C TRP A 618 -8.72 -5.43 -26.45
N GLU A 619 -8.60 -5.91 -27.69
CA GLU A 619 -9.73 -6.40 -28.49
C GLU A 619 -10.32 -7.68 -27.88
N ILE A 620 -9.45 -8.63 -27.50
CA ILE A 620 -9.86 -9.90 -26.88
C ILE A 620 -9.76 -9.89 -25.35
N ARG A 621 -9.40 -8.75 -24.75
CA ARG A 621 -9.19 -8.56 -23.30
C ARG A 621 -8.29 -9.63 -22.66
N GLN A 622 -7.21 -9.95 -23.34
CA GLN A 622 -6.28 -11.01 -22.95
C GLN A 622 -4.94 -10.43 -22.53
N VAL A 623 -4.44 -10.85 -21.37
CA VAL A 623 -3.08 -10.56 -20.93
C VAL A 623 -2.18 -11.73 -21.33
N ALA A 624 -1.07 -11.42 -21.98
CA ALA A 624 -0.04 -12.36 -22.39
C ALA A 624 1.29 -12.00 -21.73
N ILE A 625 1.95 -12.96 -21.09
CA ILE A 625 3.19 -12.74 -20.35
C ILE A 625 4.24 -13.75 -20.83
N GLU A 626 5.40 -13.23 -21.19
CA GLU A 626 6.57 -14.01 -21.56
C GLU A 626 7.56 -14.05 -20.41
N PHE A 627 7.94 -15.27 -20.02
CA PHE A 627 8.99 -15.52 -19.05
C PHE A 627 10.23 -16.10 -19.72
N ASP A 628 11.32 -16.17 -18.96
CA ASP A 628 12.52 -16.91 -19.33
C ASP A 628 12.23 -18.38 -19.64
N GLN A 629 13.15 -19.00 -20.38
CA GLN A 629 13.07 -20.42 -20.79
C GLN A 629 11.87 -20.73 -21.70
N ASN A 630 11.42 -19.75 -22.49
CA ASN A 630 10.31 -19.86 -23.46
C ASN A 630 8.97 -20.23 -22.81
N VAL A 631 8.77 -19.90 -21.53
CA VAL A 631 7.48 -20.09 -20.86
C VAL A 631 6.56 -18.92 -21.22
N PHE A 632 5.45 -19.23 -21.87
CA PHE A 632 4.43 -18.25 -22.26
C PHE A 632 3.11 -18.56 -21.57
N ILE A 633 2.50 -17.54 -20.96
CA ILE A 633 1.15 -17.64 -20.42
C ILE A 633 0.25 -16.59 -21.05
N ALA A 634 -1.01 -16.96 -21.30
CA ALA A 634 -2.03 -16.02 -21.71
C ALA A 634 -3.35 -16.35 -21.00
N PHE A 635 -4.06 -15.33 -20.54
CA PHE A 635 -5.33 -15.49 -19.84
C PHE A 635 -6.24 -14.27 -20.03
N THR A 636 -7.54 -14.50 -19.94
CA THR A 636 -8.57 -13.44 -19.93
C THR A 636 -9.11 -13.29 -18.52
N CYS A 637 -9.23 -12.05 -18.03
CA CYS A 637 -9.82 -11.77 -16.73
C CYS A 637 -11.35 -11.79 -16.82
N LEU A 638 -12.00 -12.49 -15.88
CA LEU A 638 -13.45 -12.62 -15.80
C LEU A 638 -14.05 -11.80 -14.65
N SER A 639 -13.31 -11.63 -13.55
CA SER A 639 -13.81 -10.87 -12.39
C SER A 639 -13.64 -9.36 -12.52
N ALA A 640 -12.71 -8.89 -13.34
CA ALA A 640 -12.32 -7.49 -13.47
C ALA A 640 -11.86 -7.17 -14.90
N ASP A 641 -11.68 -5.88 -15.21
CA ASP A 641 -11.02 -5.49 -16.45
C ASP A 641 -9.56 -5.99 -16.46
N CYS A 642 -9.10 -6.48 -17.62
CA CYS A 642 -7.71 -6.85 -17.83
C CYS A 642 -6.72 -5.70 -17.57
N LYS A 643 -7.19 -4.43 -17.71
CA LYS A 643 -6.41 -3.24 -17.38
C LYS A 643 -5.98 -3.21 -15.90
N ILE A 644 -6.81 -3.72 -14.99
CA ILE A 644 -6.47 -3.75 -13.56
C ILE A 644 -5.28 -4.68 -13.31
N ILE A 645 -5.27 -5.88 -13.92
CA ILE A 645 -4.15 -6.82 -13.78
C ILE A 645 -2.88 -6.25 -14.44
N HIS A 646 -3.02 -5.61 -15.60
CA HIS A 646 -1.92 -4.91 -16.27
C HIS A 646 -1.30 -3.84 -15.35
N GLU A 647 -2.14 -3.00 -14.74
CA GLU A 647 -1.69 -1.97 -13.78
C GLU A 647 -1.03 -2.60 -12.56
N TYR A 648 -1.56 -3.70 -12.02
CA TYR A 648 -0.95 -4.40 -10.88
C TYR A 648 0.47 -4.89 -11.18
N ILE A 649 0.68 -5.50 -12.36
CA ILE A 649 2.01 -5.96 -12.80
C ILE A 649 2.95 -4.76 -12.94
N GLY A 650 2.54 -3.74 -13.69
CA GLY A 650 3.33 -2.52 -13.92
C GLY A 650 3.64 -1.76 -12.63
N GLY A 651 2.67 -1.65 -11.72
CA GLY A 651 2.81 -0.97 -10.44
C GLY A 651 3.74 -1.70 -9.46
N TYR A 652 3.68 -3.03 -9.37
CA TYR A 652 4.64 -3.79 -8.57
C TYR A 652 6.06 -3.73 -9.15
N ILE A 653 6.21 -3.73 -10.49
CA ILE A 653 7.51 -3.50 -11.15
C ILE A 653 8.01 -2.09 -10.83
N PHE A 654 7.17 -1.07 -10.97
CA PHE A 654 7.49 0.31 -10.60
C PHE A 654 7.99 0.40 -9.16
N LEU A 655 7.25 -0.15 -8.19
CA LEU A 655 7.65 -0.16 -6.78
C LEU A 655 8.97 -0.91 -6.54
N SER A 656 9.28 -1.95 -7.31
CA SER A 656 10.55 -2.67 -7.20
C SER A 656 11.78 -1.87 -7.68
N THR A 657 11.56 -0.84 -8.53
CA THR A 657 12.62 0.06 -8.99
C THR A 657 12.98 1.14 -7.97
N ARG A 658 12.16 1.33 -6.93
CA ARG A 658 12.46 2.25 -5.83
C ARG A 658 13.64 1.72 -5.00
N SER A 659 14.67 2.54 -4.82
CA SER A 659 15.79 2.26 -3.92
C SER A 659 15.96 3.39 -2.91
N LYS A 660 16.66 3.14 -1.80
CA LYS A 660 16.90 4.18 -0.77
C LYS A 660 17.79 5.32 -1.26
N ASP A 661 18.59 5.06 -2.30
CA ASP A 661 19.63 5.97 -2.79
C ASP A 661 19.22 6.75 -4.05
N GLN A 662 18.08 6.41 -4.68
CA GLN A 662 17.60 7.06 -5.91
C GLN A 662 16.23 7.73 -5.70
N ASN A 663 16.24 9.06 -5.83
CA ASN A 663 15.09 9.97 -6.00
C ASN A 663 13.93 9.83 -4.98
N GLU A 664 13.88 10.74 -4.01
CA GLU A 664 12.67 10.99 -3.21
C GLU A 664 11.48 11.42 -4.08
N THR A 665 11.75 12.00 -5.25
CA THR A 665 10.74 12.43 -6.22
C THR A 665 10.11 11.24 -6.94
N LEU A 666 8.81 11.34 -7.19
CA LEU A 666 8.03 10.29 -7.82
C LEU A 666 8.05 10.44 -9.34
N ASP A 667 8.51 9.40 -10.03
CA ASP A 667 8.60 9.37 -11.49
C ASP A 667 7.25 8.95 -12.10
N GLU A 668 6.38 9.95 -12.30
CA GLU A 668 5.04 9.77 -12.87
C GLU A 668 5.10 9.21 -14.30
N ASP A 669 6.08 9.64 -15.10
CA ASP A 669 6.22 9.22 -16.49
C ASP A 669 6.56 7.73 -16.59
N LEU A 670 7.47 7.23 -15.74
CA LEU A 670 7.78 5.81 -15.67
C LEU A 670 6.56 4.99 -15.22
N PHE A 671 5.82 5.46 -14.22
CA PHE A 671 4.59 4.79 -13.77
C PHE A 671 3.59 4.66 -14.91
N HIS A 672 3.31 5.74 -15.63
CA HIS A 672 2.36 5.72 -16.76
C HIS A 672 2.89 4.91 -17.95
N LYS A 673 4.20 4.86 -18.18
CA LYS A 673 4.80 3.98 -19.19
C LYS A 673 4.57 2.49 -18.87
N LEU A 674 4.58 2.13 -17.58
CA LEU A 674 4.37 0.76 -17.13
C LEU A 674 2.88 0.38 -16.97
N THR A 675 1.97 1.34 -16.83
CA THR A 675 0.57 1.08 -16.45
C THR A 675 -0.49 1.63 -17.41
N GLY A 676 -0.14 2.60 -18.24
CA GLY A 676 -1.09 3.29 -19.12
C GLY A 676 -1.60 2.43 -20.27
N GLY A 677 -0.82 1.42 -20.67
CA GLY A 677 -0.99 0.77 -21.96
C GLY A 677 -0.62 1.73 -23.11
N GLN A 678 0.01 1.25 -24.16
CA GLN A 678 -0.04 1.97 -25.43
C GLN A 678 -1.46 1.78 -25.97
N GLU A 679 -2.29 2.83 -25.92
CA GLU A 679 -3.55 2.89 -26.67
C GLU A 679 -3.28 3.17 -28.16
#